data_AF-A0A3C0CJ29-F1
#
_entry.id   AF-A0A3C0CJ29-F1
#
_cell.length_a   1.000
_cell.length_b   1.000
_cell.length_c   1.000
_cell.angle_alpha   90.00
_cell.angle_beta   90.00
_cell.angle_gamma   90.00
#
_symmetry.space_group_name_H-M   'P 1'
#
loop_
_entity.id
_entity.type
_entity.pdbx_description
1 polymer ?
#
loop_
_entity_poly.entity_id
_entity_poly.type
_entity_poly.pdbx_seq_one_letter_code
_entity_poly.pdbx_strand_id
1 'polypeptide(L)'
;MKVGLDIGSTTIKCVVIDESGKILFQSYERHLSKITEKVTELLTKVRRDVVRGETAALTVSGSAGMGISQTCRLPFVQEVYATHIAVGRLFPGADAVIELGGEDAKILFLSGGMEVRMNGSCAGGTGAFIDQMATLLNVPLDEMDRLAAKHEKIYTIASRCGVFAKSDVQPLLNQGARKTDICASIFAAVANQTIAGLAQGRPIEGKVLYLGGPLTFLPQLRASFDHALKIQGICPENSLYYVALGAAYCSAEEVDLGKALENVRKYGCTGSFLSIPPLFTSRAEYDEFRRRHAQCKAPRGDIASYRGGAFLGIDAGSTTVKAVLIGKKGEILSSIYRSNSGNPVPIFRDYLLDLYRRYPGISIEGSAVTGYGEELLKNAFNVDFGIVETVAHFTAAKRFRPDVDFVIDIGGQDMKCFKIRNGAIDNIFLNEACSSGCGSFLQTFASTLGYGIAEFARMGLFAKHPVDLGSRCTVFMNSQVKQAQKDGATTEDISAGLSVSVVKNAIYKVIRVPDAKALGRNIVVQGGTFLNDAVLRVFEKEMGVEVTRPDIAGLMGAYGAAVYAMKKSTGKSAIIGEKELENFRHEVRVTTCGMCSNHCRLTVNMFGGNRRFIGGNRCEKPVTKRSGKSELDMYAYKLKLLRSYRPKAGPRGKIGIPMGLNMYELLPFWHTFFTRLGFEVVVSPLSTRELYIRGQSTIP
;
A
#
# COMPACT_ATOMS: atom_id res chain seq x y z
N MET A 1 -23.29 2.58 -38.16
CA MET A 1 -22.14 2.94 -37.26
C MET A 1 -21.93 1.82 -36.27
N LYS A 2 -20.67 1.56 -35.87
CA LYS A 2 -20.35 0.52 -34.89
C LYS A 2 -19.83 1.15 -33.60
N VAL A 3 -20.38 0.71 -32.47
CA VAL A 3 -20.04 1.17 -31.12
C VAL A 3 -19.37 0.05 -30.36
N GLY A 4 -18.18 0.32 -29.83
CA GLY A 4 -17.45 -0.58 -28.95
C GLY A 4 -17.32 0.05 -27.57
N LEU A 5 -17.78 -0.67 -26.55
CA LEU A 5 -17.76 -0.22 -25.16
C LEU A 5 -16.89 -1.14 -24.31
N ASP A 6 -15.75 -0.63 -23.85
CA ASP A 6 -14.88 -1.31 -22.89
C ASP A 6 -15.19 -0.84 -21.47
N ILE A 7 -15.84 -1.69 -20.68
CA ILE A 7 -16.14 -1.43 -19.28
C ILE A 7 -15.12 -2.21 -18.43
N GLY A 8 -13.98 -1.57 -18.20
CA GLY A 8 -12.86 -2.11 -17.43
C GLY A 8 -13.05 -2.04 -15.91
N SER A 9 -12.03 -2.43 -15.16
CA SER A 9 -12.03 -2.49 -13.69
C SER A 9 -12.02 -1.13 -12.99
N THR A 10 -11.56 -0.08 -13.67
CA THR A 10 -11.45 1.29 -13.15
C THR A 10 -11.93 2.38 -14.13
N THR A 11 -12.12 2.03 -15.40
CA THR A 11 -12.39 2.98 -16.49
C THR A 11 -13.44 2.45 -17.43
N ILE A 12 -14.21 3.36 -18.04
CA ILE A 12 -15.06 3.07 -19.19
C ILE A 12 -14.45 3.76 -20.40
N LYS A 13 -14.36 3.04 -21.51
CA LYS A 13 -13.93 3.57 -22.79
C LYS A 13 -14.97 3.27 -23.85
N CYS A 14 -15.24 4.24 -24.70
CA CYS A 14 -16.16 4.05 -25.84
C CYS A 14 -15.48 4.54 -27.10
N VAL A 15 -15.65 3.77 -28.17
CA VAL A 15 -15.27 4.16 -29.52
C VAL A 15 -16.46 3.96 -30.45
N VAL A 16 -16.71 4.95 -31.31
CA VAL A 16 -17.67 4.83 -32.41
C VAL A 16 -16.90 4.94 -33.71
N ILE A 17 -17.08 3.97 -34.60
CA ILE A 17 -16.46 3.93 -35.92
C ILE A 17 -17.51 3.90 -37.04
N ASP A 18 -17.14 4.41 -38.20
CA ASP A 18 -17.88 4.21 -39.44
C ASP A 18 -17.58 2.85 -40.10
N GLU A 19 -18.16 2.61 -41.28
CA GLU A 19 -17.97 1.36 -42.03
C GLU A 19 -16.54 1.18 -42.57
N SER A 20 -15.83 2.28 -42.82
CA SER A 20 -14.41 2.26 -43.22
C SER A 20 -13.47 1.96 -42.05
N GLY A 21 -13.99 1.94 -40.81
CA GLY A 21 -13.22 1.76 -39.60
C GLY A 21 -12.62 3.05 -39.04
N LYS A 22 -12.99 4.21 -39.57
CA LYS A 22 -12.53 5.52 -39.08
C LYS A 22 -13.24 5.86 -37.77
N ILE A 23 -12.47 6.33 -36.78
CA ILE A 23 -13.00 6.75 -35.48
C ILE A 23 -13.76 8.07 -35.65
N LEU A 24 -15.05 8.06 -35.30
CA LEU A 24 -15.93 9.23 -35.28
C LEU A 24 -16.03 9.84 -33.87
N PHE A 25 -15.88 9.01 -32.84
CA PHE A 25 -15.95 9.42 -31.45
C PHE A 25 -15.10 8.49 -30.57
N GLN A 26 -14.46 9.07 -29.56
CA GLN A 26 -13.81 8.32 -28.50
C GLN A 26 -13.97 9.02 -27.15
N SER A 27 -14.15 8.24 -26.08
CA SER A 27 -14.17 8.74 -24.70
C SER A 27 -13.41 7.81 -23.78
N TYR A 28 -12.69 8.36 -22.81
CA TYR A 28 -12.02 7.67 -21.73
C TYR A 28 -12.41 8.33 -20.40
N GLU A 29 -13.04 7.58 -19.50
CA GLU A 29 -13.54 8.10 -18.23
C GLU A 29 -13.24 7.13 -17.08
N ARG A 30 -12.74 7.63 -15.94
CA ARG A 30 -12.66 6.84 -14.70
C ARG A 30 -14.05 6.76 -14.09
N HIS A 31 -14.57 5.55 -13.88
CA HIS A 31 -15.94 5.40 -13.41
C HIS A 31 -16.09 5.58 -11.89
N LEU A 32 -15.00 5.48 -11.09
CA LEU A 32 -15.02 5.66 -9.63
C LEU A 32 -16.15 4.87 -8.94
N SER A 33 -16.29 3.60 -9.34
CA SER A 33 -17.38 2.70 -8.93
C SER A 33 -18.82 3.11 -9.32
N LYS A 34 -19.02 4.21 -10.06
CA LYS A 34 -20.29 4.65 -10.62
C LYS A 34 -20.51 4.12 -12.03
N ILE A 35 -20.37 2.81 -12.22
CA ILE A 35 -20.38 2.18 -13.56
C ILE A 35 -21.70 2.46 -14.28
N THR A 36 -22.84 2.19 -13.65
CA THR A 36 -24.17 2.35 -14.24
C THR A 36 -24.47 3.80 -14.64
N GLU A 37 -24.15 4.75 -13.76
CA GLU A 37 -24.29 6.20 -14.01
C GLU A 37 -23.47 6.61 -15.24
N LYS A 38 -22.18 6.24 -15.26
CA LYS A 38 -21.25 6.63 -16.33
C LYS A 38 -21.53 5.96 -17.67
N VAL A 39 -21.93 4.68 -17.68
CA VAL A 39 -22.40 4.01 -18.90
C VAL A 39 -23.65 4.69 -19.44
N THR A 40 -24.59 5.05 -18.55
CA THR A 40 -25.83 5.75 -18.95
C THR A 40 -25.53 7.11 -19.57
N GLU A 41 -24.68 7.93 -18.92
CA GLU A 41 -24.24 9.23 -19.44
C GLU A 41 -23.58 9.08 -20.82
N LEU A 42 -22.66 8.12 -20.96
CA LEU A 42 -21.89 7.91 -22.17
C LEU A 42 -22.76 7.42 -23.34
N LEU A 43 -23.63 6.42 -23.11
CA LEU A 43 -24.56 5.94 -24.14
C LEU A 43 -25.59 7.01 -24.53
N THR A 44 -26.05 7.83 -23.57
CA THR A 44 -26.95 8.96 -23.86
C THR A 44 -26.27 9.97 -24.78
N LYS A 45 -25.01 10.30 -24.49
CA LYS A 45 -24.19 11.20 -25.31
C LYS A 45 -23.95 10.63 -26.71
N VAL A 46 -23.56 9.36 -26.82
CA VAL A 46 -23.32 8.69 -28.11
C VAL A 46 -24.59 8.65 -28.96
N ARG A 47 -25.74 8.29 -28.37
CA ARG A 47 -27.03 8.27 -29.06
C ARG A 47 -27.40 9.66 -29.61
N ARG A 48 -27.32 10.69 -28.77
CA ARG A 48 -27.74 12.05 -29.10
C ARG A 48 -26.81 12.74 -30.10
N ASP A 49 -25.50 12.68 -29.86
CA ASP A 49 -24.54 13.57 -30.52
C ASP A 49 -23.85 12.92 -31.73
N VAL A 50 -23.66 11.59 -31.71
CA VAL A 50 -22.84 10.86 -32.69
C VAL A 50 -23.71 10.03 -33.62
N VAL A 51 -24.49 9.09 -33.08
CA VAL A 51 -25.33 8.18 -33.88
C VAL A 51 -26.52 8.92 -34.47
N ARG A 52 -27.13 9.84 -33.71
CA ARG A 52 -28.31 10.65 -34.12
C ARG A 52 -29.47 9.78 -34.62
N GLY A 53 -29.64 8.60 -34.03
CA GLY A 53 -30.67 7.62 -34.35
C GLY A 53 -30.90 6.64 -33.20
N GLU A 54 -31.89 5.75 -33.34
CA GLU A 54 -32.31 4.84 -32.27
C GLU A 54 -31.50 3.53 -32.23
N THR A 55 -30.87 3.13 -33.34
CA THR A 55 -30.12 1.86 -33.45
C THR A 55 -28.65 2.07 -33.78
N ALA A 56 -27.79 1.21 -33.23
CA ALA A 56 -26.38 1.10 -33.61
C ALA A 56 -25.87 -0.32 -33.38
N ALA A 57 -24.85 -0.74 -34.14
CA ALA A 57 -24.19 -2.02 -33.90
C ALA A 57 -23.28 -1.91 -32.66
N LEU A 58 -23.77 -2.37 -31.50
CA LEU A 58 -23.11 -2.17 -30.21
C LEU A 58 -22.58 -3.49 -29.66
N THR A 59 -21.33 -3.49 -29.20
CA THR A 59 -20.75 -4.63 -28.48
C THR A 59 -20.00 -4.13 -27.25
N VAL A 60 -20.21 -4.83 -26.13
CA VAL A 60 -19.59 -4.57 -24.84
C VAL A 60 -18.40 -5.51 -24.64
N SER A 61 -17.38 -5.02 -23.96
CA SER A 61 -16.22 -5.80 -23.51
C SER A 61 -15.80 -5.33 -22.11
N GLY A 62 -14.70 -5.90 -21.62
CA GLY A 62 -14.11 -5.55 -20.33
C GLY A 62 -14.67 -6.35 -19.15
N SER A 63 -13.84 -6.50 -18.12
CA SER A 63 -14.12 -7.30 -16.92
C SER A 63 -15.34 -6.85 -16.09
N ALA A 64 -15.75 -5.59 -16.18
CA ALA A 64 -16.96 -5.10 -15.53
C ALA A 64 -18.17 -5.02 -16.49
N GLY A 65 -17.95 -5.19 -17.80
CA GLY A 65 -19.00 -5.16 -18.81
C GLY A 65 -19.82 -6.45 -18.91
N MET A 66 -19.27 -7.59 -18.46
CA MET A 66 -19.95 -8.89 -18.55
C MET A 66 -21.29 -8.93 -17.81
N GLY A 67 -21.34 -8.40 -16.58
CA GLY A 67 -22.59 -8.37 -15.80
C GLY A 67 -23.66 -7.47 -16.43
N ILE A 68 -23.26 -6.32 -16.96
CA ILE A 68 -24.14 -5.41 -17.69
C ILE A 68 -24.64 -6.08 -18.98
N SER A 69 -23.75 -6.74 -19.72
CA SER A 69 -24.13 -7.48 -20.94
C SER A 69 -25.16 -8.58 -20.64
N GLN A 70 -24.93 -9.41 -19.62
CA GLN A 70 -25.83 -10.52 -19.29
C GLN A 70 -27.21 -10.03 -18.85
N THR A 71 -27.27 -9.04 -17.95
CA THR A 71 -28.54 -8.55 -17.41
C THR A 71 -29.29 -7.66 -18.41
N CYS A 72 -28.58 -6.82 -19.17
CA CYS A 72 -29.18 -5.92 -20.15
C CYS A 72 -29.34 -6.56 -21.55
N ARG A 73 -28.90 -7.81 -21.73
CA ARG A 73 -28.88 -8.57 -22.99
C ARG A 73 -28.17 -7.84 -24.13
N LEU A 74 -26.98 -7.33 -23.85
CA LEU A 74 -26.13 -6.65 -24.84
C LEU A 74 -25.08 -7.63 -25.39
N PRO A 75 -24.71 -7.57 -26.69
CA PRO A 75 -23.65 -8.39 -27.25
C PRO A 75 -22.33 -8.20 -26.49
N PHE A 76 -21.59 -9.29 -26.25
CA PHE A 76 -20.33 -9.25 -25.52
C PHE A 76 -19.22 -9.96 -26.27
N VAL A 77 -18.05 -9.32 -26.29
CA VAL A 77 -16.80 -9.93 -26.72
C VAL A 77 -15.79 -9.88 -25.60
N GLN A 78 -15.02 -10.95 -25.44
CA GLN A 78 -13.98 -11.00 -24.41
C GLN A 78 -12.83 -10.04 -24.79
N GLU A 79 -12.33 -9.27 -23.82
CA GLU A 79 -11.38 -8.15 -24.02
C GLU A 79 -10.04 -8.53 -24.67
N VAL A 80 -9.54 -9.73 -24.38
CA VAL A 80 -8.33 -10.30 -24.97
C VAL A 80 -8.55 -10.56 -26.46
N TYR A 81 -9.70 -11.14 -26.79
CA TYR A 81 -10.05 -11.41 -28.18
C TYR A 81 -10.28 -10.10 -28.94
N ALA A 82 -10.98 -9.13 -28.34
CA ALA A 82 -11.13 -7.80 -28.90
C ALA A 82 -9.77 -7.14 -29.19
N THR A 83 -8.84 -7.18 -28.24
CA THR A 83 -7.48 -6.64 -28.40
C THR A 83 -6.75 -7.34 -29.55
N HIS A 84 -6.83 -8.67 -29.65
CA HIS A 84 -6.24 -9.42 -30.75
C HIS A 84 -6.78 -8.96 -32.12
N ILE A 85 -8.10 -8.79 -32.25
CA ILE A 85 -8.72 -8.32 -33.49
C ILE A 85 -8.26 -6.90 -33.85
N ALA A 86 -8.19 -6.00 -32.87
CA ALA A 86 -7.74 -4.62 -33.09
C ALA A 86 -6.26 -4.57 -33.51
N VAL A 87 -5.38 -5.31 -32.82
CA VAL A 87 -3.95 -5.39 -33.15
C VAL A 87 -3.74 -6.01 -34.53
N GLY A 88 -4.42 -7.11 -34.85
CA GLY A 88 -4.29 -7.76 -36.14
C GLY A 88 -4.66 -6.87 -37.33
N ARG A 89 -5.60 -5.93 -37.14
CA ARG A 89 -6.00 -4.95 -38.17
C ARG A 89 -5.08 -3.74 -38.24
N LEU A 90 -4.74 -3.15 -37.09
CA LEU A 90 -4.07 -1.85 -37.03
C LEU A 90 -2.54 -1.94 -37.01
N PHE A 91 -2.00 -3.04 -36.49
CA PHE A 91 -0.56 -3.30 -36.40
C PHE A 91 -0.25 -4.75 -36.82
N PRO A 92 -0.45 -5.10 -38.11
CA PRO A 92 -0.10 -6.43 -38.60
C PRO A 92 1.41 -6.67 -38.43
N GLY A 93 1.76 -7.83 -37.85
CA GLY A 93 3.15 -8.21 -37.59
C GLY A 93 3.70 -7.81 -36.21
N ALA A 94 2.86 -7.46 -35.24
CA ALA A 94 3.26 -7.43 -33.83
C ALA A 94 3.53 -8.87 -33.33
N ASP A 95 4.61 -9.05 -32.56
CA ASP A 95 5.02 -10.35 -32.01
C ASP A 95 4.42 -10.59 -30.61
N ALA A 96 4.33 -9.52 -29.81
CA ALA A 96 3.72 -9.54 -28.49
C ALA A 96 3.07 -8.21 -28.14
N VAL A 97 2.11 -8.25 -27.23
CA VAL A 97 1.42 -7.08 -26.68
C VAL A 97 1.55 -7.14 -25.17
N ILE A 98 2.07 -6.09 -24.55
CA ILE A 98 2.00 -5.88 -23.12
C ILE A 98 0.93 -4.83 -22.87
N GLU A 99 -0.15 -5.24 -22.21
CA GLU A 99 -1.27 -4.38 -21.86
C GLU A 99 -1.36 -4.23 -20.34
N LEU A 100 -1.30 -2.99 -19.85
CA LEU A 100 -1.54 -2.68 -18.45
C LEU A 100 -2.81 -1.86 -18.32
N GLY A 101 -3.79 -2.38 -17.59
CA GLY A 101 -4.99 -1.67 -17.16
C GLY A 101 -4.94 -1.30 -15.68
N GLY A 102 -6.11 -1.06 -15.10
CA GLY A 102 -6.24 -0.69 -13.68
C GLY A 102 -5.82 -1.83 -12.77
N GLU A 103 -6.40 -3.01 -12.92
CA GLU A 103 -6.15 -4.18 -12.06
C GLU A 103 -5.68 -5.41 -12.82
N ASP A 104 -5.61 -5.28 -14.13
CA ASP A 104 -5.24 -6.29 -15.09
C ASP A 104 -3.93 -5.91 -15.76
N ALA A 105 -3.04 -6.89 -15.84
CA ALA A 105 -1.84 -6.89 -16.65
C ALA A 105 -1.91 -8.12 -17.54
N LYS A 106 -1.68 -7.93 -18.84
CA LYS A 106 -1.82 -8.97 -19.84
C LYS A 106 -0.61 -8.98 -20.77
N ILE A 107 -0.20 -10.16 -21.17
CA ILE A 107 0.74 -10.38 -22.27
C ILE A 107 0.05 -11.26 -23.30
N LEU A 108 -0.13 -10.75 -24.51
CA LEU A 108 -0.60 -11.52 -25.64
C LEU A 108 0.61 -11.85 -26.50
N PHE A 109 0.89 -13.13 -26.70
CA PHE A 109 1.90 -13.59 -27.65
C PHE A 109 1.21 -13.94 -28.96
N LEU A 110 1.66 -13.32 -30.04
CA LEU A 110 1.03 -13.42 -31.36
C LEU A 110 1.82 -14.34 -32.29
N SER A 111 3.14 -14.47 -32.08
CA SER A 111 4.03 -15.30 -32.90
C SER A 111 4.09 -16.75 -32.43
N GLY A 112 3.82 -17.72 -33.31
CA GLY A 112 3.81 -19.15 -32.97
C GLY A 112 2.48 -19.65 -32.38
N GLY A 113 1.39 -18.92 -32.63
CA GLY A 113 0.05 -19.21 -32.10
C GLY A 113 -0.33 -18.23 -30.98
N MET A 114 -1.62 -17.87 -30.96
CA MET A 114 -2.15 -16.92 -29.97
C MET A 114 -2.17 -17.56 -28.59
N GLU A 115 -1.42 -16.97 -27.67
CA GLU A 115 -1.42 -17.34 -26.26
C GLU A 115 -1.52 -16.08 -25.43
N VAL A 116 -2.28 -16.16 -24.33
CA VAL A 116 -2.51 -14.99 -23.48
C VAL A 116 -2.29 -15.36 -22.03
N ARG A 117 -1.53 -14.50 -21.38
CA ARG A 117 -1.21 -14.58 -19.96
C ARG A 117 -1.73 -13.33 -19.27
N MET A 118 -2.53 -13.51 -18.23
CA MET A 118 -3.12 -12.42 -17.46
C MET A 118 -2.89 -12.68 -15.98
N ASN A 119 -2.64 -11.62 -15.22
CA ASN A 119 -2.50 -11.72 -13.78
C ASN A 119 -3.81 -12.19 -13.12
N GLY A 120 -3.69 -12.93 -12.02
CA GLY A 120 -4.84 -13.27 -11.17
C GLY A 120 -5.33 -12.04 -10.37
N SER A 121 -5.96 -12.27 -9.22
CA SER A 121 -6.51 -11.20 -8.37
C SER A 121 -5.47 -10.22 -7.78
N CYS A 122 -4.18 -10.37 -8.10
CA CYS A 122 -3.11 -9.57 -7.53
C CYS A 122 -2.83 -8.32 -8.40
N ALA A 123 -2.98 -7.13 -7.80
CA ALA A 123 -2.67 -5.86 -8.45
C ALA A 123 -1.16 -5.57 -8.64
N GLY A 124 -0.27 -6.48 -8.23
CA GLY A 124 1.17 -6.33 -8.44
C GLY A 124 1.49 -6.29 -9.94
N GLY A 125 2.08 -5.19 -10.40
CA GLY A 125 2.39 -4.99 -11.82
C GLY A 125 1.29 -4.28 -12.64
N THR A 126 0.28 -3.67 -12.01
CA THR A 126 -0.84 -2.99 -12.70
C THR A 126 -0.93 -1.50 -12.37
N GLY A 127 -1.83 -0.76 -13.03
CA GLY A 127 -2.07 0.66 -12.75
C GLY A 127 -2.48 0.96 -11.31
N ALA A 128 -3.27 0.09 -10.67
CA ALA A 128 -3.71 0.24 -9.28
C ALA A 128 -2.54 0.19 -8.30
N PHE A 129 -1.49 -0.58 -8.58
CA PHE A 129 -0.26 -0.54 -7.80
C PHE A 129 0.43 0.83 -7.92
N ILE A 130 0.47 1.40 -9.12
CA ILE A 130 1.03 2.73 -9.36
C ILE A 130 0.20 3.80 -8.63
N ASP A 131 -1.13 3.74 -8.72
CA ASP A 131 -2.04 4.64 -8.00
C ASP A 131 -1.78 4.61 -6.47
N GLN A 132 -1.56 3.41 -5.90
CA GLN A 132 -1.23 3.25 -4.48
C GLN A 132 0.12 3.88 -4.12
N MET A 133 1.13 3.71 -4.97
CA MET A 133 2.46 4.28 -4.72
C MET A 133 2.48 5.81 -4.92
N ALA A 134 1.75 6.32 -5.90
CA ALA A 134 1.55 7.75 -6.12
C ALA A 134 0.87 8.40 -4.90
N THR A 135 -0.17 7.75 -4.35
CA THR A 135 -0.83 8.15 -3.11
C THR A 135 0.15 8.15 -1.92
N LEU A 136 0.97 7.09 -1.78
CA LEU A 136 1.99 6.99 -0.73
C LEU A 136 3.01 8.13 -0.80
N LEU A 137 3.44 8.49 -2.01
CA LEU A 137 4.42 9.55 -2.27
C LEU A 137 3.80 10.95 -2.23
N ASN A 138 2.47 11.04 -2.18
CA ASN A 138 1.69 12.25 -2.32
C ASN A 138 2.12 13.06 -3.56
N VAL A 139 2.14 12.38 -4.71
CA VAL A 139 2.43 12.98 -6.02
C VAL A 139 1.39 12.53 -7.04
N PRO A 140 0.88 13.42 -7.91
CA PRO A 140 0.11 13.03 -9.08
C PRO A 140 0.91 12.11 -10.02
N LEU A 141 0.22 11.32 -10.85
CA LEU A 141 0.86 10.35 -11.76
C LEU A 141 1.75 11.01 -12.82
N ASP A 142 1.34 12.16 -13.34
CA ASP A 142 2.13 12.94 -14.31
C ASP A 142 3.40 13.52 -13.67
N GLU A 143 3.31 13.96 -12.42
CA GLU A 143 4.49 14.37 -11.65
C GLU A 143 5.40 13.17 -11.35
N MET A 144 4.83 12.02 -11.00
CA MET A 144 5.57 10.79 -10.75
C MET A 144 6.42 10.37 -11.95
N ASP A 145 5.87 10.47 -13.17
CA ASP A 145 6.61 10.20 -14.41
C ASP A 145 7.77 11.19 -14.63
N ARG A 146 7.51 12.49 -14.46
CA ARG A 146 8.55 13.53 -14.55
C ARG A 146 9.65 13.37 -13.51
N LEU A 147 9.31 12.94 -12.30
CA LEU A 147 10.27 12.65 -11.24
C LEU A 147 11.12 11.42 -11.58
N ALA A 148 10.49 10.36 -12.09
CA ALA A 148 11.19 9.15 -12.52
C ALA A 148 12.20 9.43 -13.65
N ALA A 149 11.94 10.42 -14.53
CA ALA A 149 12.88 10.81 -15.58
C ALA A 149 14.21 11.38 -15.06
N LYS A 150 14.23 11.91 -13.85
CA LYS A 150 15.41 12.54 -13.22
C LYS A 150 16.09 11.64 -12.20
N HIS A 151 15.81 10.33 -12.24
CA HIS A 151 16.44 9.41 -11.31
C HIS A 151 17.94 9.26 -11.63
N GLU A 152 18.73 9.04 -10.59
CA GLU A 152 20.12 8.59 -10.74
C GLU A 152 20.30 7.18 -10.15
N LYS A 153 19.23 6.62 -9.55
CA LYS A 153 19.24 5.29 -8.95
C LYS A 153 17.89 4.60 -9.03
N ILE A 154 17.96 3.28 -9.22
CA ILE A 154 16.86 2.33 -8.98
C ILE A 154 17.15 1.53 -7.69
N TYR A 155 16.25 1.60 -6.72
CA TYR A 155 16.19 0.76 -5.52
C TYR A 155 15.47 -0.56 -5.83
N THR A 156 15.80 -1.61 -5.09
CA THR A 156 15.03 -2.85 -5.13
C THR A 156 13.79 -2.68 -4.26
N ILE A 157 12.62 -2.73 -4.90
CA ILE A 157 11.31 -2.67 -4.25
C ILE A 157 10.56 -3.95 -4.58
N ALA A 158 9.94 -4.57 -3.59
CA ALA A 158 9.04 -5.68 -3.78
C ALA A 158 7.84 -5.25 -4.64
N SER A 159 7.62 -5.95 -5.73
CA SER A 159 6.64 -5.56 -6.76
C SER A 159 5.37 -6.41 -6.77
N ARG A 160 5.39 -7.53 -6.03
CA ARG A 160 4.28 -8.49 -6.00
C ARG A 160 3.04 -7.96 -5.28
N CYS A 161 3.20 -7.05 -4.31
CA CYS A 161 2.08 -6.51 -3.54
C CYS A 161 2.37 -5.07 -3.15
N GLY A 162 1.38 -4.18 -3.32
CA GLY A 162 1.48 -2.78 -2.89
C GLY A 162 1.79 -2.62 -1.40
N VAL A 163 1.42 -3.61 -0.58
CA VAL A 163 1.75 -3.63 0.85
C VAL A 163 3.25 -3.81 1.08
N PHE A 164 3.88 -4.83 0.48
CA PHE A 164 5.33 -5.02 0.61
C PHE A 164 6.11 -3.88 -0.06
N ALA A 165 5.64 -3.40 -1.21
CA ALA A 165 6.23 -2.22 -1.85
C ALA A 165 6.24 -1.01 -0.91
N LYS A 166 5.13 -0.78 -0.20
CA LYS A 166 5.03 0.29 0.79
C LYS A 166 5.97 0.08 1.98
N SER A 167 6.10 -1.16 2.49
CA SER A 167 7.07 -1.50 3.53
C SER A 167 8.53 -1.30 3.09
N ASP A 168 8.83 -1.40 1.80
CA ASP A 168 10.15 -1.09 1.25
C ASP A 168 10.34 0.43 1.01
N VAL A 169 9.32 1.11 0.50
CA VAL A 169 9.37 2.53 0.12
C VAL A 169 9.35 3.46 1.33
N GLN A 170 8.55 3.17 2.35
CA GLN A 170 8.37 4.07 3.49
C GLN A 170 9.66 4.27 4.31
N PRO A 171 10.43 3.22 4.64
CA PRO A 171 11.72 3.41 5.29
C PRO A 171 12.69 4.23 4.44
N LEU A 172 12.70 4.02 3.11
CA LEU A 172 13.53 4.81 2.19
C LEU A 172 13.16 6.30 2.26
N LEU A 173 11.86 6.64 2.25
CA LEU A 173 11.38 8.01 2.42
C LEU A 173 11.80 8.59 3.77
N ASN A 174 11.51 7.88 4.87
CA ASN A 174 11.82 8.33 6.22
C ASN A 174 13.33 8.49 6.45
N GLN A 175 14.16 7.75 5.72
CA GLN A 175 15.62 7.88 5.75
C GLN A 175 16.13 9.03 4.88
N GLY A 176 15.31 9.62 4.02
CA GLY A 176 15.65 10.76 3.16
C GLY A 176 15.95 10.41 1.70
N ALA A 177 15.55 9.24 1.20
CA ALA A 177 15.72 8.90 -0.20
C ALA A 177 14.92 9.86 -1.12
N ARG A 178 15.52 10.23 -2.26
CA ARG A 178 14.89 11.17 -3.20
C ARG A 178 13.66 10.53 -3.86
N LYS A 179 12.59 11.33 -3.98
CA LYS A 179 11.36 10.90 -4.68
C LYS A 179 11.64 10.51 -6.13
N THR A 180 12.55 11.19 -6.82
CA THR A 180 12.95 10.87 -8.21
C THR A 180 13.40 9.41 -8.35
N ASP A 181 14.32 8.99 -7.49
CA ASP A 181 14.83 7.62 -7.47
C ASP A 181 13.74 6.61 -7.09
N ILE A 182 12.89 6.93 -6.11
CA ILE A 182 11.79 6.05 -5.70
C ILE A 182 10.77 5.85 -6.83
N CYS A 183 10.39 6.91 -7.55
CA CYS A 183 9.44 6.83 -8.67
C CYS A 183 9.94 5.90 -9.77
N ALA A 184 11.21 6.05 -10.20
CA ALA A 184 11.82 5.14 -11.17
C ALA A 184 11.91 3.70 -10.65
N SER A 185 12.18 3.53 -9.35
CA SER A 185 12.23 2.21 -8.71
C SER A 185 10.87 1.50 -8.71
N ILE A 186 9.79 2.25 -8.54
CA ILE A 186 8.41 1.73 -8.62
C ILE A 186 8.08 1.28 -10.04
N PHE A 187 8.43 2.06 -11.07
CA PHE A 187 8.21 1.65 -12.46
C PHE A 187 9.04 0.43 -12.85
N ALA A 188 10.31 0.37 -12.44
CA ALA A 188 11.14 -0.81 -12.61
C ALA A 188 10.55 -2.04 -11.88
N ALA A 189 10.00 -1.85 -10.69
CA ALA A 189 9.29 -2.91 -9.96
C ALA A 189 8.07 -3.41 -10.73
N VAL A 190 7.21 -2.52 -11.25
CA VAL A 190 6.05 -2.88 -12.07
C VAL A 190 6.47 -3.67 -13.30
N ALA A 191 7.42 -3.15 -14.09
CA ALA A 191 7.88 -3.82 -15.30
C ALA A 191 8.43 -5.23 -15.02
N ASN A 192 9.32 -5.36 -14.03
CA ASN A 192 9.88 -6.66 -13.66
C ASN A 192 8.81 -7.63 -13.15
N GLN A 193 7.81 -7.16 -12.41
CA GLN A 193 6.71 -8.01 -11.94
C GLN A 193 5.85 -8.52 -13.08
N THR A 194 5.51 -7.66 -14.02
CA THR A 194 4.69 -8.03 -15.18
C THR A 194 5.43 -9.05 -16.03
N ILE A 195 6.72 -8.82 -16.32
CA ILE A 195 7.53 -9.75 -17.11
C ILE A 195 7.70 -11.09 -16.38
N ALA A 196 8.17 -11.07 -15.12
CA ALA A 196 8.43 -12.29 -14.37
C ALA A 196 7.15 -13.08 -14.04
N GLY A 197 6.01 -12.38 -13.88
CA GLY A 197 4.75 -13.00 -13.54
C GLY A 197 3.94 -13.53 -14.73
N LEU A 198 4.15 -12.99 -15.93
CA LEU A 198 3.31 -13.31 -17.10
C LEU A 198 4.09 -13.90 -18.28
N ALA A 199 5.42 -13.83 -18.31
CA ALA A 199 6.19 -14.48 -19.38
C ALA A 199 6.13 -16.01 -19.28
N GLN A 200 6.20 -16.58 -18.06
CA GLN A 200 6.00 -18.01 -17.76
C GLN A 200 6.70 -18.98 -18.73
N GLY A 201 7.96 -18.69 -19.10
CA GLY A 201 8.76 -19.51 -20.01
C GLY A 201 8.74 -19.07 -21.47
N ARG A 202 7.88 -18.14 -21.87
CA ARG A 202 7.81 -17.61 -23.23
C ARG A 202 8.53 -16.26 -23.33
N PRO A 203 9.61 -16.15 -24.13
CA PRO A 203 10.36 -14.90 -24.26
C PRO A 203 9.51 -13.82 -24.94
N ILE A 204 9.67 -12.58 -24.49
CA ILE A 204 9.00 -11.40 -25.05
C ILE A 204 10.02 -10.68 -25.93
N GLU A 205 9.96 -10.93 -27.23
CA GLU A 205 10.92 -10.48 -28.23
C GLU A 205 10.22 -9.93 -29.47
N GLY A 206 10.97 -9.33 -30.40
CA GLY A 206 10.44 -8.80 -31.65
C GLY A 206 9.71 -7.47 -31.49
N LYS A 207 8.66 -7.27 -32.28
CA LYS A 207 7.81 -6.06 -32.28
C LYS A 207 6.80 -6.14 -31.14
N VAL A 208 7.15 -5.51 -30.02
CA VAL A 208 6.30 -5.46 -28.82
C VAL A 208 5.45 -4.19 -28.80
N LEU A 209 4.14 -4.35 -28.63
CA LEU A 209 3.20 -3.23 -28.46
C LEU A 209 2.89 -2.97 -26.99
N TYR A 210 2.79 -1.70 -26.63
CA TYR A 210 2.39 -1.22 -25.31
C TYR A 210 0.98 -0.65 -25.36
N LEU A 211 0.04 -1.29 -24.65
CA LEU A 211 -1.38 -0.91 -24.62
C LEU A 211 -1.87 -0.62 -23.19
N GLY A 212 -3.01 0.06 -23.11
CA GLY A 212 -3.68 0.37 -21.85
C GLY A 212 -3.21 1.68 -21.20
N GLY A 213 -3.94 2.10 -20.16
CA GLY A 213 -3.82 3.44 -19.55
C GLY A 213 -2.41 3.76 -19.06
N PRO A 214 -1.88 3.03 -18.05
CA PRO A 214 -0.53 3.21 -17.53
C PRO A 214 0.55 3.31 -18.61
N LEU A 215 0.59 2.39 -19.57
CA LEU A 215 1.61 2.39 -20.62
C LEU A 215 1.43 3.52 -21.64
N THR A 216 0.21 4.03 -21.81
CA THR A 216 -0.04 5.21 -22.66
C THR A 216 0.44 6.49 -21.98
N PHE A 217 0.11 6.68 -20.71
CA PHE A 217 0.34 7.95 -20.01
C PHE A 217 1.73 8.07 -19.39
N LEU A 218 2.46 6.97 -19.16
CA LEU A 218 3.72 6.94 -18.42
C LEU A 218 4.90 6.50 -19.31
N PRO A 219 5.54 7.41 -20.07
CA PRO A 219 6.75 7.12 -20.83
C PRO A 219 7.86 6.43 -20.03
N GLN A 220 8.09 6.81 -18.77
CA GLN A 220 9.16 6.22 -17.96
C GLN A 220 8.84 4.79 -17.51
N LEU A 221 7.56 4.42 -17.46
CA LEU A 221 7.15 3.04 -17.28
C LEU A 221 7.50 2.20 -18.53
N ARG A 222 7.21 2.71 -19.73
CA ARG A 222 7.63 2.05 -20.99
C ARG A 222 9.14 1.88 -21.08
N ALA A 223 9.90 2.93 -20.76
CA ALA A 223 11.36 2.86 -20.70
C ALA A 223 11.87 1.79 -19.72
N SER A 224 11.13 1.54 -18.63
CA SER A 224 11.46 0.47 -17.68
C SER A 224 11.23 -0.93 -18.28
N PHE A 225 10.19 -1.12 -19.10
CA PHE A 225 10.00 -2.36 -19.87
C PHE A 225 11.08 -2.53 -20.95
N ASP A 226 11.38 -1.48 -21.71
CA ASP A 226 12.44 -1.49 -22.73
C ASP A 226 13.79 -1.91 -22.13
N HIS A 227 14.17 -1.30 -21.00
CA HIS A 227 15.39 -1.65 -20.28
C HIS A 227 15.39 -3.10 -19.77
N ALA A 228 14.28 -3.57 -19.21
CA ALA A 228 14.18 -4.92 -18.65
C ALA A 228 14.20 -6.01 -19.73
N LEU A 229 13.58 -5.76 -20.88
CA LEU A 229 13.48 -6.69 -22.01
C LEU A 229 14.62 -6.53 -23.02
N LYS A 230 15.38 -5.44 -22.95
CA LYS A 230 16.42 -5.06 -23.93
C LYS A 230 15.86 -4.93 -25.35
N ILE A 231 14.70 -4.28 -25.45
CA ILE A 231 14.00 -4.00 -26.72
C ILE A 231 13.67 -2.51 -26.80
N GLN A 232 13.08 -2.12 -27.92
CA GLN A 232 12.37 -0.85 -28.06
C GLN A 232 10.92 -1.15 -28.45
N GLY A 233 10.01 -1.12 -27.48
CA GLY A 233 8.59 -1.33 -27.70
C GLY A 233 7.90 -0.11 -28.32
N ILE A 234 6.71 -0.34 -28.86
CA ILE A 234 5.93 0.67 -29.60
C ILE A 234 4.64 0.94 -28.82
N CYS A 235 4.37 2.20 -28.53
CA CYS A 235 3.06 2.64 -28.05
C CYS A 235 2.29 3.21 -29.26
N PRO A 236 1.34 2.47 -29.83
CA PRO A 236 0.64 2.92 -31.03
C PRO A 236 -0.31 4.09 -30.73
N GLU A 237 -0.73 4.79 -31.77
CA GLU A 237 -1.81 5.76 -31.67
C GLU A 237 -3.08 5.08 -31.12
N ASN A 238 -3.84 5.78 -30.29
CA ASN A 238 -5.05 5.26 -29.65
C ASN A 238 -4.82 3.99 -28.81
N SER A 239 -3.61 3.77 -28.29
CA SER A 239 -3.24 2.64 -27.41
C SER A 239 -4.18 2.40 -26.22
N LEU A 240 -4.91 3.43 -25.79
CA LEU A 240 -5.94 3.38 -24.76
C LEU A 240 -7.17 2.57 -25.17
N TYR A 241 -7.49 2.53 -26.47
CA TYR A 241 -8.80 2.19 -26.98
C TYR A 241 -8.86 0.84 -27.70
N TYR A 242 -7.79 0.05 -27.69
CA TYR A 242 -7.70 -1.19 -28.49
C TYR A 242 -8.78 -2.22 -28.13
N VAL A 243 -9.16 -2.36 -26.86
CA VAL A 243 -10.28 -3.22 -26.45
C VAL A 243 -11.61 -2.71 -27.02
N ALA A 244 -11.87 -1.40 -26.91
CA ALA A 244 -13.10 -0.79 -27.43
C ALA A 244 -13.15 -0.83 -28.97
N LEU A 245 -12.01 -0.60 -29.65
CA LEU A 245 -11.88 -0.76 -31.10
C LEU A 245 -12.15 -2.19 -31.54
N GLY A 246 -11.57 -3.17 -30.84
CA GLY A 246 -11.83 -4.59 -31.06
C GLY A 246 -13.30 -4.94 -30.90
N ALA A 247 -13.94 -4.44 -29.85
CA ALA A 247 -15.38 -4.60 -29.64
C ALA A 247 -16.19 -3.99 -30.79
N ALA A 248 -15.86 -2.76 -31.22
CA ALA A 248 -16.52 -2.12 -32.35
C ALA A 248 -16.32 -2.89 -33.67
N TYR A 249 -15.15 -3.49 -33.89
CA TYR A 249 -14.88 -4.32 -35.07
C TYR A 249 -15.67 -5.63 -35.06
N CYS A 250 -15.91 -6.21 -33.88
CA CYS A 250 -16.74 -7.39 -33.68
C CYS A 250 -18.25 -7.10 -33.69
N SER A 251 -18.66 -5.84 -33.57
CA SER A 251 -20.08 -5.47 -33.62
C SER A 251 -20.71 -5.85 -34.96
N ALA A 252 -21.68 -6.76 -34.87
CA ALA A 252 -22.49 -7.24 -36.00
C ALA A 252 -24.01 -7.11 -35.74
N GLU A 253 -24.44 -7.12 -34.48
CA GLU A 253 -25.86 -7.04 -34.10
C GLU A 253 -26.29 -5.58 -33.86
N GLU A 254 -27.42 -5.17 -34.45
CA GLU A 254 -28.03 -3.88 -34.14
C GLU A 254 -28.75 -3.91 -32.79
N VAL A 255 -28.49 -2.89 -31.97
CA VAL A 255 -29.07 -2.71 -30.65
C VAL A 255 -29.85 -1.40 -30.63
N ASP A 256 -31.08 -1.45 -30.11
CA ASP A 256 -31.85 -0.26 -29.74
C ASP A 256 -31.22 0.41 -28.52
N LEU A 257 -30.65 1.60 -28.73
CA LEU A 257 -29.93 2.35 -27.70
C LEU A 257 -30.86 2.89 -26.62
N GLY A 258 -32.12 3.17 -26.92
CA GLY A 258 -33.13 3.59 -25.95
C GLY A 258 -33.47 2.48 -24.96
N LYS A 259 -33.75 1.28 -25.47
CA LYS A 259 -34.03 0.11 -24.64
C LYS A 259 -32.82 -0.32 -23.82
N ALA A 260 -31.62 -0.26 -24.41
CA ALA A 260 -30.37 -0.51 -23.70
C ALA A 260 -30.19 0.44 -22.51
N LEU A 261 -30.44 1.75 -22.70
CA LEU A 261 -30.36 2.76 -21.64
C LEU A 261 -31.34 2.48 -20.49
N GLU A 262 -32.59 2.11 -20.80
CA GLU A 262 -33.57 1.76 -19.77
C GLU A 262 -33.15 0.54 -18.95
N ASN A 263 -32.61 -0.49 -19.61
CA ASN A 263 -32.15 -1.70 -18.94
C ASN A 263 -30.94 -1.43 -18.04
N VAL A 264 -29.98 -0.63 -18.52
CA VAL A 264 -28.80 -0.24 -17.72
C VAL A 264 -29.23 0.53 -16.48
N ARG A 265 -30.17 1.47 -16.58
CA ARG A 265 -30.68 2.24 -15.42
C ARG A 265 -31.30 1.35 -14.34
N LYS A 266 -31.86 0.19 -14.70
CA LYS A 266 -32.46 -0.77 -13.75
C LYS A 266 -31.45 -1.72 -13.10
N TYR A 267 -30.23 -1.84 -13.64
CA TYR A 267 -29.19 -2.79 -13.21
C TYR A 267 -28.71 -2.58 -11.76
N GLY A 268 -28.84 -1.37 -11.20
CA GLY A 268 -28.33 -1.02 -9.87
C GLY A 268 -29.21 -1.36 -8.67
N CYS A 269 -30.43 -1.90 -8.87
CA CYS A 269 -31.43 -2.02 -7.79
C CYS A 269 -31.64 -3.44 -7.24
N THR A 270 -31.02 -4.47 -7.83
CA THR A 270 -31.46 -5.88 -7.63
C THR A 270 -30.36 -6.87 -7.25
N GLY A 271 -29.15 -6.42 -6.96
CA GLY A 271 -28.06 -7.35 -6.68
C GLY A 271 -28.16 -7.99 -5.28
N SER A 272 -27.95 -9.31 -5.24
CA SER A 272 -27.88 -10.12 -4.03
C SER A 272 -26.41 -10.33 -3.66
N PHE A 273 -25.97 -9.74 -2.56
CA PHE A 273 -24.62 -9.95 -2.02
C PHE A 273 -24.70 -10.47 -0.58
N LEU A 274 -23.66 -11.18 -0.15
CA LEU A 274 -23.53 -11.67 1.22
C LEU A 274 -23.42 -10.47 2.17
N SER A 275 -24.33 -10.39 3.13
CA SER A 275 -24.37 -9.31 4.12
C SER A 275 -24.29 -9.84 5.56
N ILE A 276 -23.83 -8.98 6.47
CA ILE A 276 -23.76 -9.22 7.91
C ILE A 276 -24.68 -8.24 8.66
N PRO A 277 -24.99 -8.50 9.95
CA PRO A 277 -25.87 -7.63 10.72
C PRO A 277 -25.38 -6.17 10.82
N PRO A 278 -26.30 -5.18 10.91
CA PRO A 278 -25.95 -3.77 11.10
C PRO A 278 -25.04 -3.49 12.30
N LEU A 279 -24.19 -2.46 12.19
CA LEU A 279 -23.31 -2.03 13.28
C LEU A 279 -24.10 -1.42 14.44
N PHE A 280 -25.09 -0.61 14.13
CA PHE A 280 -26.08 -0.07 15.06
C PHE A 280 -27.47 -0.33 14.52
N THR A 281 -28.39 -0.71 15.40
CA THR A 281 -29.80 -0.98 15.06
C THR A 281 -30.66 0.28 15.15
N SER A 282 -30.23 1.28 15.94
CA SER A 282 -30.95 2.53 16.14
C SER A 282 -30.01 3.69 16.44
N ARG A 283 -30.54 4.92 16.31
CA ARG A 283 -29.80 6.12 16.71
C ARG A 283 -29.57 6.21 18.22
N ALA A 284 -30.53 5.73 19.02
CA ALA A 284 -30.42 5.69 20.48
C ALA A 284 -29.23 4.83 20.95
N GLU A 285 -29.04 3.66 20.33
CA GLU A 285 -27.89 2.77 20.61
C GLU A 285 -26.55 3.50 20.32
N TYR A 286 -26.48 4.24 19.22
CA TYR A 286 -25.28 5.01 18.87
C TYR A 286 -25.02 6.18 19.85
N ASP A 287 -26.07 6.89 20.27
CA ASP A 287 -25.91 8.01 21.20
C ASP A 287 -25.48 7.53 22.60
N GLU A 288 -25.96 6.37 23.06
CA GLU A 288 -25.47 5.72 24.29
C GLU A 288 -23.99 5.32 24.18
N PHE A 289 -23.61 4.65 23.08
CA PHE A 289 -22.23 4.29 22.78
C PHE A 289 -21.30 5.51 22.82
N ARG A 290 -21.70 6.62 22.19
CA ARG A 290 -20.95 7.88 22.22
C ARG A 290 -20.83 8.45 23.62
N ARG A 291 -21.92 8.46 24.39
CA ARG A 291 -21.93 8.98 25.77
C ARG A 291 -20.97 8.20 26.66
N ARG A 292 -20.93 6.87 26.55
CA ARG A 292 -19.98 6.01 27.29
C ARG A 292 -18.54 6.33 26.92
N HIS A 293 -18.19 6.36 25.63
CA HIS A 293 -16.81 6.65 25.21
C HIS A 293 -16.37 8.09 25.46
N ALA A 294 -17.30 9.05 25.61
CA ALA A 294 -16.96 10.43 25.94
C ALA A 294 -16.50 10.64 27.40
N GLN A 295 -16.60 9.63 28.27
CA GLN A 295 -16.23 9.73 29.69
C GLN A 295 -14.72 9.65 29.92
N CYS A 296 -13.98 8.95 29.07
CA CYS A 296 -12.55 8.74 29.22
C CYS A 296 -11.76 9.92 28.62
N LYS A 297 -11.60 11.00 29.39
CA LYS A 297 -10.94 12.24 28.92
C LYS A 297 -9.55 12.44 29.50
N ALA A 298 -8.61 12.86 28.66
CA ALA A 298 -7.33 13.36 29.13
C ALA A 298 -7.50 14.69 29.87
N PRO A 299 -6.77 14.93 30.98
CA PRO A 299 -6.73 16.25 31.61
C PRO A 299 -6.19 17.29 30.62
N ARG A 300 -6.81 18.47 30.57
CA ARG A 300 -6.40 19.58 29.69
C ARG A 300 -6.15 20.83 30.51
N GLY A 301 -5.10 21.56 30.17
CA GLY A 301 -4.81 22.88 30.72
C GLY A 301 -4.94 23.94 29.63
N ASP A 302 -5.11 25.20 30.04
CA ASP A 302 -5.06 26.33 29.13
C ASP A 302 -3.61 26.78 28.93
N ILE A 303 -3.08 26.57 27.74
CA ILE A 303 -1.71 26.97 27.39
C ILE A 303 -1.49 28.48 27.42
N ALA A 304 -2.53 29.29 27.18
CA ALA A 304 -2.40 30.75 27.15
C ALA A 304 -2.07 31.32 28.53
N SER A 305 -2.67 30.76 29.58
CA SER A 305 -2.43 31.12 30.98
C SER A 305 -1.30 30.32 31.65
N TYR A 306 -0.86 29.20 31.07
CA TYR A 306 0.20 28.36 31.65
C TYR A 306 1.57 29.04 31.66
N ARG A 307 2.27 28.97 32.79
CA ARG A 307 3.66 29.45 32.94
C ARG A 307 4.47 28.42 33.74
N GLY A 308 5.72 28.19 33.33
CA GLY A 308 6.64 27.29 34.01
C GLY A 308 7.05 26.06 33.20
N GLY A 309 7.45 25.00 33.90
CA GLY A 309 8.00 23.78 33.32
C GLY A 309 6.96 22.85 32.68
N ALA A 310 7.25 22.36 31.47
CA ALA A 310 6.42 21.43 30.72
C ALA A 310 7.27 20.29 30.13
N PHE A 311 6.60 19.21 29.71
CA PHE A 311 7.24 18.01 29.15
C PHE A 311 6.70 17.72 27.76
N LEU A 312 7.61 17.45 26.82
CA LEU A 312 7.28 17.24 25.41
C LEU A 312 7.41 15.77 25.04
N GLY A 313 6.37 15.20 24.44
CA GLY A 313 6.41 13.87 23.87
C GLY A 313 6.15 13.92 22.37
N ILE A 314 6.91 13.13 21.62
CA ILE A 314 6.87 13.09 20.16
C ILE A 314 6.68 11.65 19.72
N ASP A 315 5.72 11.41 18.85
CA ASP A 315 5.54 10.13 18.16
C ASP A 315 5.70 10.35 16.66
N ALA A 316 6.87 9.94 16.16
CA ALA A 316 7.23 9.98 14.75
C ALA A 316 6.87 8.65 14.09
N GLY A 317 5.57 8.42 13.92
CA GLY A 317 5.04 7.24 13.24
C GLY A 317 5.39 7.20 11.75
N SER A 318 5.08 6.08 11.10
CA SER A 318 5.37 5.85 9.69
C SER A 318 4.64 6.82 8.74
N THR A 319 3.40 7.21 9.07
CA THR A 319 2.58 8.13 8.26
C THR A 319 2.35 9.50 8.89
N THR A 320 2.58 9.63 10.19
CA THR A 320 2.13 10.79 10.96
C THR A 320 3.18 11.20 11.96
N VAL A 321 3.26 12.51 12.23
CA VAL A 321 3.97 13.06 13.38
C VAL A 321 2.92 13.56 14.35
N LYS A 322 3.03 13.10 15.60
CA LYS A 322 2.27 13.64 16.72
C LYS A 322 3.22 14.23 17.73
N ALA A 323 2.82 15.34 18.33
CA ALA A 323 3.53 15.90 19.47
C ALA A 323 2.51 16.32 20.53
N VAL A 324 2.84 16.12 21.79
CA VAL A 324 2.01 16.48 22.94
C VAL A 324 2.88 17.16 23.98
N LEU A 325 2.50 18.38 24.34
CA LEU A 325 3.08 19.12 25.46
C LEU A 325 2.17 18.96 26.68
N ILE A 326 2.72 18.48 27.79
CA ILE A 326 2.00 18.33 29.06
C ILE A 326 2.59 19.23 30.15
N GLY A 327 1.74 19.77 31.01
CA GLY A 327 2.15 20.47 32.23
C GLY A 327 2.56 19.51 33.35
N LYS A 328 3.00 20.07 34.49
CA LYS A 328 3.46 19.29 35.67
C LYS A 328 2.39 18.39 36.30
N LYS A 329 1.10 18.64 36.08
CA LYS A 329 0.02 17.76 36.57
C LYS A 329 -0.35 16.67 35.54
N GLY A 330 0.33 16.64 34.39
CA GLY A 330 0.07 15.73 33.28
C GLY A 330 -1.11 16.15 32.40
N GLU A 331 -1.55 17.40 32.52
CA GLU A 331 -2.55 18.05 31.69
C GLU A 331 -1.98 18.42 30.33
N ILE A 332 -2.73 18.13 29.27
CA ILE A 332 -2.33 18.48 27.90
C ILE A 332 -2.53 19.98 27.71
N LEU A 333 -1.45 20.66 27.34
CA LEU A 333 -1.42 22.09 27.05
C LEU A 333 -1.53 22.33 25.54
N SER A 334 -0.81 21.54 24.75
CA SER A 334 -0.80 21.64 23.29
C SER A 334 -0.58 20.27 22.67
N SER A 335 -1.13 20.06 21.48
CA SER A 335 -0.89 18.85 20.71
C SER A 335 -1.01 19.12 19.22
N ILE A 336 -0.25 18.37 18.42
CA ILE A 336 -0.43 18.27 16.98
C ILE A 336 -0.60 16.82 16.55
N TYR A 337 -1.38 16.63 15.50
CA TYR A 337 -1.48 15.41 14.72
C TYR A 337 -1.41 15.84 13.25
N ARG A 338 -0.36 15.44 12.53
CA ARG A 338 -0.14 15.80 11.12
C ARG A 338 0.34 14.60 10.32
N SER A 339 -0.07 14.52 9.05
CA SER A 339 0.56 13.60 8.09
C SER A 339 2.01 14.02 7.90
N ASN A 340 2.94 13.06 7.93
CA ASN A 340 4.36 13.34 7.75
C ASN A 340 4.76 13.46 6.28
N SER A 341 3.94 12.94 5.35
CA SER A 341 4.21 12.91 3.90
C SER A 341 5.63 12.46 3.52
N GLY A 342 6.21 11.57 4.33
CA GLY A 342 7.57 11.04 4.17
C GLY A 342 8.70 11.90 4.75
N ASN A 343 8.44 13.07 5.33
CA ASN A 343 9.46 13.89 5.99
C ASN A 343 8.95 14.49 7.32
N PRO A 344 9.28 13.88 8.48
CA PRO A 344 8.80 14.36 9.77
C PRO A 344 9.54 15.61 10.30
N VAL A 345 10.74 15.92 9.79
CA VAL A 345 11.62 16.96 10.34
C VAL A 345 11.01 18.36 10.24
N PRO A 346 10.51 18.84 9.08
CA PRO A 346 9.93 20.18 8.97
C PRO A 346 8.72 20.39 9.88
N ILE A 347 7.85 19.37 9.99
CA ILE A 347 6.62 19.45 10.79
C ILE A 347 6.95 19.67 12.26
N PHE A 348 7.91 18.91 12.78
CA PHE A 348 8.30 19.06 14.17
C PHE A 348 9.08 20.36 14.41
N ARG A 349 9.94 20.78 13.46
CA ARG A 349 10.61 22.09 13.50
C ARG A 349 9.59 23.23 13.63
N ASP A 350 8.59 23.25 12.74
CA ASP A 350 7.58 24.30 12.71
C ASP A 350 6.75 24.32 14.00
N TYR A 351 6.35 23.15 14.51
CA TYR A 351 5.64 23.04 15.78
C TYR A 351 6.46 23.57 16.97
N LEU A 352 7.73 23.19 17.06
CA LEU A 352 8.59 23.60 18.17
C LEU A 352 8.89 25.11 18.11
N LEU A 353 9.12 25.66 16.92
CA LEU A 353 9.34 27.09 16.72
C LEU A 353 8.10 27.91 17.08
N ASP A 354 6.93 27.43 16.67
CA ASP A 354 5.65 28.03 17.00
C ASP A 354 5.38 28.02 18.52
N LEU A 355 5.71 26.92 19.18
CA LEU A 355 5.58 26.78 20.63
C LEU A 355 6.44 27.81 21.37
N TYR A 356 7.72 27.96 21.00
CA TYR A 356 8.62 28.92 21.64
C TYR A 356 8.17 30.37 21.44
N ARG A 357 7.77 30.72 20.21
CA ARG A 357 7.37 32.10 19.88
C ARG A 357 6.07 32.53 20.55
N ARG A 358 5.05 31.66 20.54
CA ARG A 358 3.73 32.01 21.11
C ARG A 358 3.71 31.93 22.62
N TYR A 359 4.53 31.06 23.22
CA TYR A 359 4.47 30.76 24.65
C TYR A 359 5.85 30.84 25.32
N PRO A 360 6.51 32.01 25.32
CA PRO A 360 7.87 32.18 25.88
C PRO A 360 7.93 31.95 27.39
N GLY A 361 6.80 31.99 28.09
CA GLY A 361 6.69 31.69 29.51
C GLY A 361 6.67 30.19 29.86
N ILE A 362 6.79 29.31 28.86
CA ILE A 362 6.83 27.85 29.03
C ILE A 362 8.25 27.36 28.75
N SER A 363 8.81 26.61 29.69
CA SER A 363 10.13 25.99 29.58
C SER A 363 10.00 24.47 29.47
N ILE A 364 10.66 23.85 28.48
CA ILE A 364 10.66 22.39 28.34
C ILE A 364 11.68 21.81 29.33
N GLU A 365 11.19 21.13 30.37
CA GLU A 365 12.02 20.50 31.40
C GLU A 365 12.47 19.08 30.99
N GLY A 366 11.79 18.46 30.02
CA GLY A 366 12.19 17.17 29.45
C GLY A 366 11.41 16.82 28.20
N SER A 367 12.04 16.05 27.31
CA SER A 367 11.51 15.65 26.02
C SER A 367 11.78 14.18 25.72
N ALA A 368 10.82 13.49 25.10
CA ALA A 368 11.02 12.12 24.64
C ALA A 368 10.41 11.91 23.26
N VAL A 369 11.03 11.05 22.46
CA VAL A 369 10.55 10.66 21.14
C VAL A 369 10.41 9.14 21.03
N THR A 370 9.39 8.71 20.28
CA THR A 370 9.09 7.32 19.92
C THR A 370 8.74 7.20 18.43
N GLY A 371 8.59 5.97 17.94
CA GLY A 371 8.10 5.63 16.60
C GLY A 371 9.23 5.43 15.58
N TYR A 372 8.88 5.16 14.32
CA TYR A 372 9.86 4.89 13.25
C TYR A 372 10.88 6.01 13.04
N GLY A 373 10.48 7.26 13.26
CA GLY A 373 11.35 8.43 13.14
C GLY A 373 12.11 8.79 14.42
N GLU A 374 12.11 7.91 15.44
CA GLU A 374 12.72 8.17 16.74
C GLU A 374 14.16 8.67 16.63
N GLU A 375 15.04 7.86 16.02
CA GLU A 375 16.45 8.20 15.90
C GLU A 375 16.69 9.46 15.07
N LEU A 376 15.90 9.66 14.01
CA LEU A 376 15.99 10.83 13.15
C LEU A 376 15.69 12.11 13.93
N LEU A 377 14.53 12.18 14.61
CA LEU A 377 14.14 13.38 15.35
C LEU A 377 14.98 13.57 16.61
N LYS A 378 15.39 12.48 17.28
CA LYS A 378 16.30 12.56 18.42
C LYS A 378 17.60 13.25 18.04
N ASN A 379 18.23 12.84 16.94
CA ASN A 379 19.46 13.46 16.46
C ASN A 379 19.23 14.87 15.89
N ALA A 380 18.12 15.10 15.19
CA ALA A 380 17.82 16.39 14.57
C ALA A 380 17.51 17.50 15.60
N PHE A 381 16.82 17.19 16.69
CA PHE A 381 16.35 18.19 17.66
C PHE A 381 16.97 18.05 19.05
N ASN A 382 17.90 17.11 19.22
CA ASN A 382 18.56 16.81 20.49
C ASN A 382 17.56 16.44 21.60
N VAL A 383 16.55 15.64 21.25
CA VAL A 383 15.52 15.16 22.17
C VAL A 383 16.16 14.31 23.27
N ASP A 384 15.80 14.53 24.53
CA ASP A 384 16.51 13.96 25.68
C ASP A 384 16.48 12.43 25.70
N PHE A 385 15.28 11.87 25.46
CA PHE A 385 15.04 10.45 25.58
C PHE A 385 14.50 9.85 24.28
N GLY A 386 14.99 8.65 23.97
CA GLY A 386 14.35 7.75 23.03
C GLY A 386 13.60 6.67 23.83
N ILE A 387 12.38 6.33 23.44
CA ILE A 387 11.57 5.31 24.11
C ILE A 387 10.89 4.43 23.07
N VAL A 388 10.94 3.12 23.31
CA VAL A 388 10.23 2.13 22.50
C VAL A 388 8.73 2.41 22.53
N GLU A 389 8.11 2.40 21.36
CA GLU A 389 6.72 2.77 21.16
C GLU A 389 5.72 1.96 21.98
N THR A 390 5.93 0.65 22.11
CA THR A 390 5.10 -0.20 22.97
C THR A 390 5.11 0.26 24.43
N VAL A 391 6.27 0.73 24.93
CA VAL A 391 6.41 1.26 26.29
C VAL A 391 5.73 2.63 26.42
N ALA A 392 5.84 3.49 25.40
CA ALA A 392 5.15 4.77 25.37
C ALA A 392 3.62 4.59 25.41
N HIS A 393 3.07 3.78 24.49
CA HIS A 393 1.64 3.47 24.43
C HIS A 393 1.12 2.79 25.71
N PHE A 394 1.90 1.88 26.31
CA PHE A 394 1.59 1.28 27.61
C PHE A 394 1.58 2.30 28.75
N THR A 395 2.58 3.19 28.78
CA THR A 395 2.69 4.26 29.78
C THR A 395 1.48 5.18 29.72
N ALA A 396 0.99 5.50 28.51
CA ALA A 396 -0.24 6.24 28.31
C ALA A 396 -1.47 5.44 28.76
N ALA A 397 -1.59 4.16 28.37
CA ALA A 397 -2.73 3.31 28.73
C ALA A 397 -2.98 3.27 30.24
N LYS A 398 -1.91 3.09 31.03
CA LYS A 398 -1.98 3.06 32.50
C LYS A 398 -2.52 4.33 33.14
N ARG A 399 -2.49 5.48 32.47
CA ARG A 399 -3.06 6.74 32.97
C ARG A 399 -4.59 6.75 32.90
N PHE A 400 -5.16 6.02 31.94
CA PHE A 400 -6.60 5.92 31.73
C PHE A 400 -7.20 4.65 32.36
N ARG A 401 -6.40 3.58 32.43
CA ARG A 401 -6.80 2.29 33.01
C ARG A 401 -5.61 1.68 33.76
N PRO A 402 -5.47 1.93 35.09
CA PRO A 402 -4.34 1.41 35.87
C PRO A 402 -4.22 -0.12 35.87
N ASP A 403 -5.38 -0.81 35.79
CA ASP A 403 -5.56 -2.26 35.77
C ASP A 403 -5.67 -2.84 34.34
N VAL A 404 -5.07 -2.18 33.34
CA VAL A 404 -5.11 -2.61 31.94
C VAL A 404 -4.54 -4.02 31.75
N ASP A 405 -5.31 -4.89 31.10
CA ASP A 405 -4.95 -6.27 30.75
C ASP A 405 -4.36 -6.36 29.34
N PHE A 406 -4.86 -5.50 28.44
CA PHE A 406 -4.50 -5.51 27.04
C PHE A 406 -4.59 -4.13 26.42
N VAL A 407 -3.61 -3.81 25.58
CA VAL A 407 -3.62 -2.59 24.78
C VAL A 407 -3.53 -2.99 23.32
N ILE A 408 -4.37 -2.35 22.50
CA ILE A 408 -4.32 -2.46 21.05
C ILE A 408 -4.23 -1.09 20.43
N ASP A 409 -3.15 -0.85 19.71
CA ASP A 409 -2.93 0.30 18.85
C ASP A 409 -3.11 -0.11 17.39
N ILE A 410 -4.11 0.45 16.71
CA ILE A 410 -4.26 0.30 15.26
C ILE A 410 -3.88 1.62 14.59
N GLY A 411 -2.62 1.67 14.15
CA GLY A 411 -2.04 2.78 13.42
C GLY A 411 -2.46 2.82 11.95
N GLY A 412 -1.81 3.71 11.21
CA GLY A 412 -2.02 3.82 9.76
C GLY A 412 -1.47 2.60 9.01
N GLN A 413 -0.29 2.10 9.36
CA GLN A 413 0.40 1.04 8.59
C GLN A 413 0.66 -0.21 9.40
N ASP A 414 0.63 -0.12 10.72
CA ASP A 414 0.92 -1.21 11.61
C ASP A 414 -0.10 -1.32 12.75
N MET A 415 0.00 -2.45 13.43
CA MET A 415 -0.85 -2.77 14.56
C MET A 415 0.03 -3.30 15.67
N LYS A 416 -0.16 -2.78 16.88
CA LYS A 416 0.63 -3.13 18.05
C LYS A 416 -0.31 -3.55 19.14
N CYS A 417 -0.26 -4.83 19.49
CA CYS A 417 -1.07 -5.37 20.54
C CYS A 417 -0.15 -5.91 21.62
N PHE A 418 -0.43 -5.64 22.87
CA PHE A 418 0.39 -6.16 23.96
C PHE A 418 -0.46 -6.53 25.16
N LYS A 419 -0.14 -7.69 25.72
CA LYS A 419 -0.77 -8.25 26.91
C LYS A 419 0.04 -7.86 28.14
N ILE A 420 -0.67 -7.48 29.19
CA ILE A 420 -0.09 -6.98 30.43
C ILE A 420 -0.32 -8.03 31.52
N ARG A 421 0.73 -8.33 32.27
CA ARG A 421 0.68 -9.18 33.44
C ARG A 421 1.50 -8.55 34.55
N ASN A 422 0.94 -8.47 35.76
CA ASN A 422 1.62 -7.88 36.92
C ASN A 422 2.19 -6.47 36.66
N GLY A 423 1.49 -5.67 35.87
CA GLY A 423 1.89 -4.30 35.55
C GLY A 423 3.09 -4.18 34.58
N ALA A 424 3.49 -5.26 33.90
CA ALA A 424 4.52 -5.27 32.86
C ALA A 424 3.99 -5.91 31.56
N ILE A 425 4.65 -5.61 30.44
CA ILE A 425 4.32 -6.21 29.14
C ILE A 425 4.82 -7.66 29.13
N ASP A 426 3.89 -8.61 28.97
CA ASP A 426 4.13 -10.06 28.96
C ASP A 426 4.34 -10.58 27.53
N ASN A 427 3.47 -10.16 26.60
CA ASN A 427 3.51 -10.55 25.20
C ASN A 427 3.27 -9.35 24.29
N ILE A 428 3.95 -9.33 23.15
CA ILE A 428 3.78 -8.33 22.10
C ILE A 428 3.41 -9.04 20.80
N PHE A 429 2.35 -8.59 20.15
CA PHE A 429 1.92 -9.01 18.83
C PHE A 429 2.04 -7.81 17.89
N LEU A 430 2.88 -7.94 16.87
CA LEU A 430 3.17 -6.88 15.90
C LEU A 430 2.74 -7.34 14.50
N ASN A 431 2.14 -6.41 13.76
CA ASN A 431 1.95 -6.56 12.33
C ASN A 431 2.54 -5.33 11.63
N GLU A 432 3.77 -5.47 11.12
CA GLU A 432 4.51 -4.40 10.44
C GLU A 432 4.36 -4.47 8.91
N ALA A 433 3.92 -5.61 8.38
CA ALA A 433 3.98 -5.90 6.95
C ALA A 433 2.61 -6.07 6.28
N CYS A 434 1.49 -6.11 7.01
CA CYS A 434 0.16 -6.35 6.41
C CYS A 434 -0.81 -5.17 6.62
N SER A 435 -1.20 -4.51 5.53
CA SER A 435 -2.17 -3.41 5.55
C SER A 435 -3.63 -3.83 5.83
N SER A 436 -3.96 -5.12 5.78
CA SER A 436 -5.36 -5.58 5.79
C SER A 436 -6.09 -5.38 7.12
N GLY A 437 -5.36 -5.04 8.18
CA GLY A 437 -5.90 -4.67 9.50
C GLY A 437 -5.60 -3.23 9.93
N CYS A 438 -5.11 -2.36 9.04
CA CYS A 438 -4.62 -1.03 9.42
C CYS A 438 -5.48 0.11 8.87
N GLY A 439 -5.42 1.29 9.51
CA GLY A 439 -6.21 2.46 9.11
C GLY A 439 -5.93 2.98 7.69
N SER A 440 -4.71 2.81 7.18
CA SER A 440 -4.38 3.25 5.81
C SER A 440 -5.13 2.48 4.73
N PHE A 441 -5.61 1.26 5.02
CA PHE A 441 -6.47 0.53 4.11
C PHE A 441 -7.82 1.23 3.95
N LEU A 442 -8.48 1.58 5.06
CA LEU A 442 -9.73 2.36 5.03
C LEU A 442 -9.53 3.72 4.37
N GLN A 443 -8.41 4.39 4.69
CA GLN A 443 -8.08 5.70 4.11
C GLN A 443 -7.89 5.63 2.59
N THR A 444 -7.09 4.66 2.10
CA THR A 444 -6.84 4.48 0.67
C THR A 444 -8.13 4.21 -0.08
N PHE A 445 -9.00 3.38 0.50
CA PHE A 445 -10.30 3.09 -0.08
C PHE A 445 -11.23 4.29 -0.12
N ALA A 446 -11.38 5.01 0.99
CA ALA A 446 -12.18 6.23 1.06
C ALA A 446 -11.72 7.23 -0.01
N SER A 447 -10.41 7.47 -0.12
CA SER A 447 -9.84 8.36 -1.13
C SER A 447 -10.06 7.88 -2.57
N THR A 448 -9.99 6.56 -2.82
CA THR A 448 -10.27 5.98 -4.15
C THR A 448 -11.72 6.21 -4.58
N LEU A 449 -12.65 6.26 -3.62
CA LEU A 449 -14.07 6.54 -3.85
C LEU A 449 -14.39 8.05 -3.80
N GLY A 450 -13.40 8.91 -3.55
CA GLY A 450 -13.59 10.37 -3.50
C GLY A 450 -14.08 10.91 -2.14
N TYR A 451 -14.01 10.12 -1.07
CA TYR A 451 -14.47 10.51 0.27
C TYR A 451 -13.30 10.79 1.23
N GLY A 452 -13.52 11.69 2.18
CA GLY A 452 -12.66 11.82 3.35
C GLY A 452 -12.84 10.63 4.30
N ILE A 453 -11.77 10.19 4.99
CA ILE A 453 -11.85 9.01 5.89
C ILE A 453 -12.89 9.17 7.01
N ALA A 454 -13.05 10.38 7.55
CA ALA A 454 -14.03 10.65 8.61
C ALA A 454 -15.48 10.58 8.10
N GLU A 455 -15.72 11.03 6.88
CA GLU A 455 -17.02 10.95 6.21
C GLU A 455 -17.34 9.50 5.87
N PHE A 456 -16.40 8.80 5.22
CA PHE A 456 -16.52 7.40 4.85
C PHE A 456 -16.84 6.52 6.07
N ALA A 457 -16.16 6.74 7.19
CA ALA A 457 -16.44 6.06 8.46
C ALA A 457 -17.87 6.28 8.96
N ARG A 458 -18.40 7.51 8.85
CA ARG A 458 -19.76 7.84 9.30
C ARG A 458 -20.84 7.19 8.44
N MET A 459 -20.60 7.04 7.14
CA MET A 459 -21.53 6.37 6.21
C MET A 459 -21.84 4.94 6.64
N GLY A 460 -20.84 4.20 7.13
CA GLY A 460 -21.00 2.80 7.55
C GLY A 460 -21.74 2.57 8.87
N LEU A 461 -21.98 3.61 9.68
CA LEU A 461 -22.56 3.45 11.02
C LEU A 461 -23.98 2.87 11.00
N PHE A 462 -24.78 3.30 10.02
CA PHE A 462 -26.20 2.93 9.89
C PHE A 462 -26.47 2.15 8.60
N ALA A 463 -25.44 1.49 8.06
CA ALA A 463 -25.59 0.61 6.91
C ALA A 463 -26.59 -0.51 7.22
N LYS A 464 -27.55 -0.73 6.32
CA LYS A 464 -28.64 -1.70 6.50
C LYS A 464 -28.19 -3.11 6.18
N HIS A 465 -27.32 -3.26 5.18
CA HIS A 465 -26.83 -4.54 4.71
C HIS A 465 -25.30 -4.50 4.56
N PRO A 466 -24.52 -4.28 5.64
CA PRO A 466 -23.06 -4.32 5.56
C PRO A 466 -22.54 -5.53 4.79
N VAL A 467 -21.60 -5.33 3.87
CA VAL A 467 -21.06 -6.41 3.02
C VAL A 467 -20.20 -7.36 3.84
N ASP A 468 -20.38 -8.67 3.67
CA ASP A 468 -19.44 -9.66 4.22
C ASP A 468 -18.20 -9.78 3.31
N LEU A 469 -17.12 -9.14 3.72
CA LEU A 469 -15.82 -9.21 3.05
C LEU A 469 -14.86 -10.23 3.71
N GLY A 470 -15.29 -10.88 4.81
CA GLY A 470 -14.52 -11.87 5.57
C GLY A 470 -13.20 -11.35 6.19
N SER A 471 -12.24 -12.27 6.43
CA SER A 471 -10.88 -11.95 6.89
C SER A 471 -9.84 -12.34 5.85
N ARG A 472 -9.71 -11.50 4.80
CA ARG A 472 -8.78 -11.72 3.68
C ARG A 472 -7.73 -10.61 3.60
N CYS A 473 -6.71 -10.84 2.78
CA CYS A 473 -5.73 -9.81 2.44
C CYS A 473 -6.40 -8.62 1.74
N THR A 474 -5.87 -7.41 1.94
CA THR A 474 -6.28 -6.16 1.28
C THR A 474 -6.55 -6.33 -0.22
N VAL A 475 -5.68 -7.08 -0.91
CA VAL A 475 -5.81 -7.34 -2.35
C VAL A 475 -7.12 -8.06 -2.69
N PHE A 476 -7.45 -9.14 -1.97
CA PHE A 476 -8.70 -9.86 -2.18
C PHE A 476 -9.92 -9.08 -1.70
N MET A 477 -9.77 -8.28 -0.64
CA MET A 477 -10.83 -7.39 -0.19
C MET A 477 -11.15 -6.33 -1.25
N ASN A 478 -10.15 -5.78 -1.96
CA ASN A 478 -10.38 -4.89 -3.11
C ASN A 478 -11.24 -5.55 -4.19
N SER A 479 -10.88 -6.77 -4.59
CA SER A 479 -11.66 -7.51 -5.57
C SER A 479 -13.09 -7.79 -5.08
N GLN A 480 -13.27 -8.16 -3.81
CA GLN A 480 -14.60 -8.41 -3.25
C GLN A 480 -15.44 -7.16 -3.09
N VAL A 481 -14.86 -6.03 -2.67
CA VAL A 481 -15.57 -4.74 -2.62
C VAL A 481 -16.08 -4.39 -4.01
N LYS A 482 -15.24 -4.52 -5.04
CA LYS A 482 -15.65 -4.26 -6.43
C LYS A 482 -16.70 -5.24 -6.91
N GLN A 483 -16.61 -6.52 -6.53
CA GLN A 483 -17.65 -7.49 -6.85
C GLN A 483 -18.97 -7.12 -6.17
N ALA A 484 -18.95 -6.82 -4.88
CA ALA A 484 -20.12 -6.35 -4.15
C ALA A 484 -20.70 -5.06 -4.77
N GLN A 485 -19.86 -4.16 -5.28
CA GLN A 485 -20.31 -2.98 -6.04
C GLN A 485 -21.00 -3.37 -7.36
N LYS A 486 -20.45 -4.33 -8.12
CA LYS A 486 -21.11 -4.89 -9.31
C LYS A 486 -22.45 -5.53 -8.94
N ASP A 487 -22.52 -6.12 -7.75
CA ASP A 487 -23.72 -6.73 -7.18
C ASP A 487 -24.59 -5.72 -6.40
N GLY A 488 -24.42 -4.40 -6.61
CA GLY A 488 -25.33 -3.37 -6.12
C GLY A 488 -25.14 -2.92 -4.66
N ALA A 489 -24.05 -3.29 -3.99
CA ALA A 489 -23.75 -2.82 -2.64
C ALA A 489 -23.50 -1.31 -2.59
N THR A 490 -24.08 -0.65 -1.58
CA THR A 490 -23.91 0.79 -1.37
C THR A 490 -22.55 1.12 -0.74
N THR A 491 -22.12 2.40 -0.82
CA THR A 491 -20.88 2.86 -0.18
C THR A 491 -20.97 2.70 1.35
N GLU A 492 -22.15 2.89 1.93
CA GLU A 492 -22.47 2.66 3.34
C GLU A 492 -22.20 1.20 3.72
N ASP A 493 -22.76 0.26 2.96
CA ASP A 493 -22.61 -1.18 3.20
C ASP A 493 -21.14 -1.62 3.09
N ILE A 494 -20.41 -1.06 2.12
CA ILE A 494 -18.98 -1.31 1.91
C ILE A 494 -18.15 -0.75 3.06
N SER A 495 -18.43 0.47 3.52
CA SER A 495 -17.72 1.11 4.64
C SER A 495 -17.85 0.29 5.93
N ALA A 496 -19.07 -0.19 6.21
CA ALA A 496 -19.34 -1.08 7.34
C ALA A 496 -18.61 -2.42 7.20
N GLY A 497 -18.69 -3.07 6.03
CA GLY A 497 -18.02 -4.34 5.74
C GLY A 497 -16.49 -4.26 5.84
N LEU A 498 -15.90 -3.16 5.36
CA LEU A 498 -14.46 -2.91 5.48
C LEU A 498 -14.04 -2.71 6.94
N SER A 499 -14.84 -1.98 7.73
CA SER A 499 -14.60 -1.80 9.16
C SER A 499 -14.62 -3.15 9.90
N VAL A 500 -15.55 -4.05 9.53
CA VAL A 500 -15.59 -5.43 10.03
C VAL A 500 -14.33 -6.20 9.68
N SER A 501 -13.92 -6.13 8.42
CA SER A 501 -12.75 -6.86 7.92
C SER A 501 -11.45 -6.43 8.59
N VAL A 502 -11.28 -5.13 8.84
CA VAL A 502 -10.11 -4.58 9.55
C VAL A 502 -9.99 -5.18 10.95
N VAL A 503 -11.09 -5.21 11.71
CA VAL A 503 -11.11 -5.79 13.06
C VAL A 503 -10.92 -7.31 13.03
N LYS A 504 -11.62 -8.03 12.14
CA LYS A 504 -11.45 -9.49 12.02
C LYS A 504 -10.01 -9.86 11.65
N ASN A 505 -9.36 -9.10 10.78
CA ASN A 505 -7.95 -9.27 10.48
C ASN A 505 -7.04 -8.98 11.68
N ALA A 506 -7.37 -7.95 12.48
CA ALA A 506 -6.69 -7.68 13.75
C ALA A 506 -6.72 -8.91 14.67
N ILE A 507 -7.93 -9.38 14.98
CA ILE A 507 -8.16 -10.41 15.98
C ILE A 507 -7.64 -11.77 15.50
N TYR A 508 -8.05 -12.21 14.32
CA TYR A 508 -7.84 -13.59 13.88
C TYR A 508 -6.52 -13.83 13.15
N LYS A 509 -5.89 -12.80 12.55
CA LYS A 509 -4.65 -12.97 11.76
C LYS A 509 -3.41 -12.44 12.47
N VAL A 510 -3.54 -11.31 13.15
CA VAL A 510 -2.42 -10.68 13.88
C VAL A 510 -2.32 -11.20 15.30
N ILE A 511 -3.37 -11.01 16.09
CA ILE A 511 -3.35 -11.38 17.51
C ILE A 511 -3.48 -12.90 17.67
N ARG A 512 -4.24 -13.55 16.78
CA ARG A 512 -4.49 -15.00 16.76
C ARG A 512 -5.00 -15.52 18.10
N VAL A 513 -5.84 -14.72 18.75
CA VAL A 513 -6.44 -15.12 20.01
C VAL A 513 -7.45 -16.24 19.79
N PRO A 514 -7.41 -17.30 20.62
CA PRO A 514 -8.36 -18.40 20.51
C PRO A 514 -9.77 -17.96 20.93
N ASP A 515 -9.88 -17.04 21.89
CA ASP A 515 -11.14 -16.40 22.30
C ASP A 515 -10.89 -15.01 22.89
N ALA A 516 -11.97 -14.25 23.08
CA ALA A 516 -11.93 -12.91 23.64
C ALA A 516 -11.46 -12.86 25.12
N LYS A 517 -11.71 -13.92 25.90
CA LYS A 517 -11.34 -13.98 27.32
C LYS A 517 -9.83 -14.02 27.50
N ALA A 518 -9.10 -14.57 26.52
CA ALA A 518 -7.64 -14.59 26.51
C ALA A 518 -7.00 -13.19 26.53
N LEU A 519 -7.73 -12.15 26.12
CA LEU A 519 -7.28 -10.75 26.12
C LEU A 519 -7.59 -10.00 27.43
N GLY A 520 -8.27 -10.62 28.39
CA GLY A 520 -8.68 -9.96 29.62
C GLY A 520 -9.92 -9.08 29.44
N ARG A 521 -10.28 -8.33 30.50
CA ARG A 521 -11.49 -7.48 30.50
C ARG A 521 -11.17 -6.01 30.37
N ASN A 522 -10.00 -5.60 30.86
CA ASN A 522 -9.57 -4.21 30.86
C ASN A 522 -8.78 -3.90 29.60
N ILE A 523 -9.50 -3.71 28.49
CA ILE A 523 -8.90 -3.43 27.18
C ILE A 523 -8.86 -1.92 26.91
N VAL A 524 -7.69 -1.40 26.56
CA VAL A 524 -7.51 -0.03 26.09
C VAL A 524 -7.21 -0.02 24.59
N VAL A 525 -8.05 0.66 23.82
CA VAL A 525 -7.88 0.82 22.37
C VAL A 525 -7.27 2.19 22.04
N GLN A 526 -6.30 2.20 21.12
CA GLN A 526 -5.45 3.36 20.80
C GLN A 526 -5.16 3.43 19.29
N GLY A 527 -4.68 4.58 18.82
CA GLY A 527 -4.34 4.78 17.42
C GLY A 527 -5.43 5.50 16.65
N GLY A 528 -5.03 6.11 15.52
CA GLY A 528 -5.92 6.91 14.70
C GLY A 528 -7.12 6.14 14.14
N THR A 529 -7.00 4.82 13.98
CA THR A 529 -8.08 3.98 13.43
C THR A 529 -9.25 3.85 14.40
N PHE A 530 -9.02 3.85 15.71
CA PHE A 530 -10.12 3.81 16.70
C PHE A 530 -10.83 5.15 16.90
N LEU A 531 -10.43 6.22 16.20
CA LEU A 531 -11.27 7.42 16.05
C LEU A 531 -12.49 7.13 15.15
N ASN A 532 -12.45 6.05 14.37
CA ASN A 532 -13.59 5.56 13.61
C ASN A 532 -14.52 4.74 14.53
N ASP A 533 -15.70 5.29 14.81
CA ASP A 533 -16.71 4.64 15.65
C ASP A 533 -17.22 3.32 15.06
N ALA A 534 -17.20 3.13 13.73
CA ALA A 534 -17.56 1.86 13.10
C ALA A 534 -16.55 0.77 13.47
N VAL A 535 -15.25 1.05 13.35
CA VAL A 535 -14.19 0.11 13.76
C VAL A 535 -14.27 -0.19 15.25
N LEU A 536 -14.47 0.84 16.08
CA LEU A 536 -14.61 0.66 17.53
C LEU A 536 -15.81 -0.23 17.88
N ARG A 537 -16.98 0.03 17.27
CA ARG A 537 -18.19 -0.75 17.51
C ARG A 537 -18.02 -2.21 17.09
N VAL A 538 -17.41 -2.44 15.93
CA VAL A 538 -17.09 -3.79 15.46
C VAL A 538 -16.17 -4.50 16.46
N PHE A 539 -15.13 -3.82 16.96
CA PHE A 539 -14.22 -4.41 17.95
C PHE A 539 -14.96 -4.86 19.20
N GLU A 540 -15.85 -4.03 19.76
CA GLU A 540 -16.65 -4.41 20.92
C GLU A 540 -17.60 -5.58 20.63
N LYS A 541 -18.22 -5.62 19.44
CA LYS A 541 -19.11 -6.72 19.03
C LYS A 541 -18.36 -8.04 18.87
N GLU A 542 -17.21 -8.03 18.17
CA GLU A 542 -16.39 -9.24 17.94
C GLU A 542 -15.78 -9.75 19.24
N MET A 543 -15.40 -8.86 20.15
CA MET A 543 -14.79 -9.23 21.45
C MET A 543 -15.82 -9.51 22.55
N GLY A 544 -17.07 -9.06 22.40
CA GLY A 544 -18.10 -9.20 23.43
C GLY A 544 -17.79 -8.44 24.73
N VAL A 545 -16.95 -7.40 24.67
CA VAL A 545 -16.58 -6.57 25.83
C VAL A 545 -16.61 -5.09 25.45
N GLU A 546 -16.98 -4.25 26.42
CA GLU A 546 -16.84 -2.81 26.30
C GLU A 546 -15.38 -2.40 26.54
N VAL A 547 -14.84 -1.58 25.63
CA VAL A 547 -13.43 -1.18 25.70
C VAL A 547 -13.25 0.26 26.15
N THR A 548 -12.08 0.56 26.71
CA THR A 548 -11.70 1.94 27.05
C THR A 548 -11.02 2.60 25.85
N ARG A 549 -11.69 3.58 25.24
CA ARG A 549 -11.09 4.49 24.24
C ARG A 549 -10.86 5.86 24.88
N PRO A 550 -9.61 6.29 25.14
CA PRO A 550 -9.32 7.66 25.51
C PRO A 550 -9.71 8.64 24.41
N ASP A 551 -10.18 9.84 24.76
CA ASP A 551 -10.51 10.90 23.80
C ASP A 551 -9.29 11.40 22.98
N ILE A 552 -8.08 11.04 23.42
CA ILE A 552 -6.81 11.27 22.73
C ILE A 552 -6.23 9.98 22.10
N ALA A 553 -7.06 9.00 21.73
CA ALA A 553 -6.60 7.70 21.21
C ALA A 553 -5.52 7.81 20.12
N GLY A 554 -5.62 8.80 19.21
CA GLY A 554 -4.62 9.04 18.16
C GLY A 554 -3.27 9.63 18.62
N LEU A 555 -3.18 10.11 19.87
CA LEU A 555 -2.00 10.79 20.44
C LEU A 555 -1.31 9.97 21.54
N MET A 556 -1.75 8.73 21.78
CA MET A 556 -1.32 7.93 22.94
C MET A 556 0.20 7.69 22.98
N GLY A 557 0.87 7.46 21.84
CA GLY A 557 2.32 7.34 21.77
C GLY A 557 3.03 8.62 22.23
N ALA A 558 2.65 9.77 21.69
CA ALA A 558 3.22 11.07 22.06
C ALA A 558 2.90 11.44 23.52
N TYR A 559 1.67 11.20 23.99
CA TYR A 559 1.31 11.43 25.40
C TYR A 559 2.11 10.53 26.34
N GLY A 560 2.28 9.25 25.98
CA GLY A 560 3.10 8.30 26.72
C GLY A 560 4.57 8.71 26.80
N ALA A 561 5.13 9.18 25.69
CA ALA A 561 6.48 9.73 25.65
C ALA A 561 6.60 10.98 26.54
N ALA A 562 5.62 11.90 26.53
CA ALA A 562 5.63 13.08 27.38
C ALA A 562 5.59 12.70 28.88
N VAL A 563 4.74 11.74 29.25
CA VAL A 563 4.66 11.20 30.62
C VAL A 563 5.95 10.50 31.03
N TYR A 564 6.61 9.80 30.10
CA TYR A 564 7.91 9.19 30.35
C TYR A 564 8.99 10.26 30.60
N ALA A 565 9.03 11.30 29.76
CA ALA A 565 9.93 12.44 29.95
C ALA A 565 9.70 13.13 31.30
N MET A 566 8.44 13.34 31.70
CA MET A 566 8.08 13.89 33.02
C MET A 566 8.63 13.06 34.19
N LYS A 567 8.66 11.72 34.06
CA LYS A 567 9.19 10.83 35.11
C LYS A 567 10.72 10.75 35.13
N LYS A 568 11.38 10.98 34.00
CA LYS A 568 12.83 10.83 33.82
C LYS A 568 13.60 12.15 33.84
N SER A 569 12.90 13.27 33.65
CA SER A 569 13.49 14.60 33.61
C SER A 569 14.22 14.93 34.92
N THR A 570 15.35 15.59 34.77
CA THR A 570 16.12 16.19 35.87
C THR A 570 15.88 17.70 35.99
N GLY A 571 14.82 18.23 35.35
CA GLY A 571 14.46 19.65 35.35
C GLY A 571 15.15 20.51 34.29
N LYS A 572 15.98 19.93 33.41
CA LYS A 572 16.61 20.62 32.26
C LYS A 572 16.60 19.73 31.03
N SER A 573 16.03 20.22 29.93
CA SER A 573 16.07 19.57 28.62
C SER A 573 17.26 20.07 27.79
N ALA A 574 17.86 19.18 27.01
CA ALA A 574 18.87 19.45 26.01
C ALA A 574 18.26 19.70 24.61
N ILE A 575 16.92 19.68 24.50
CA ILE A 575 16.24 19.95 23.23
C ILE A 575 16.67 21.29 22.65
N ILE A 576 16.81 21.32 21.33
CA ILE A 576 17.27 22.49 20.58
C ILE A 576 16.45 23.75 20.94
N GLY A 577 17.16 24.85 21.18
CA GLY A 577 16.57 26.15 21.51
C GLY A 577 16.13 26.95 20.28
N GLU A 578 15.35 28.01 20.49
CA GLU A 578 14.76 28.84 19.43
C GLU A 578 15.79 29.35 18.41
N LYS A 579 16.89 29.97 18.86
CA LYS A 579 17.91 30.56 17.97
C LYS A 579 18.58 29.55 17.05
N GLU A 580 18.83 28.33 17.54
CA GLU A 580 19.42 27.27 16.74
C GLU A 580 18.37 26.67 15.77
N LEU A 581 17.11 26.63 16.19
CA LEU A 581 15.98 26.18 15.37
C LEU A 581 15.67 27.13 14.20
N GLU A 582 15.86 28.44 14.37
CA GLU A 582 15.75 29.44 13.30
C GLU A 582 16.80 29.25 12.20
N ASN A 583 18.00 28.81 12.58
CA ASN A 583 19.11 28.53 11.67
C ASN A 583 19.22 27.05 11.31
N PHE A 584 18.16 26.26 11.55
CA PHE A 584 18.17 24.82 11.34
C PHE A 584 18.36 24.48 9.86
N ARG A 585 19.41 23.72 9.57
CA ARG A 585 19.69 23.16 8.24
C ARG A 585 19.65 21.65 8.30
N HIS A 586 19.04 21.06 7.28
CA HIS A 586 18.99 19.60 7.08
C HIS A 586 19.47 19.30 5.67
N GLU A 587 20.66 18.74 5.56
CA GLU A 587 21.24 18.27 4.30
C GLU A 587 21.22 16.76 4.26
N VAL A 588 20.83 16.19 3.11
CA VAL A 588 20.80 14.74 2.91
C VAL A 588 21.83 14.37 1.85
N ARG A 589 22.78 13.51 2.22
CA ARG A 589 23.77 12.94 1.31
C ARG A 589 23.59 11.44 1.20
N VAL A 590 23.78 10.90 0.01
CA VAL A 590 23.70 9.45 -0.22
C VAL A 590 25.10 8.92 -0.46
N THR A 591 25.48 7.84 0.24
CA THR A 591 26.78 7.16 0.05
C THR A 591 26.60 5.65 -0.02
N THR A 592 27.59 4.91 -0.52
CA THR A 592 27.54 3.46 -0.60
C THR A 592 28.46 2.85 0.45
N CYS A 593 27.90 2.01 1.32
CA CYS A 593 28.65 1.27 2.32
C CYS A 593 29.49 0.18 1.64
N GLY A 594 30.82 0.23 1.77
CA GLY A 594 31.73 -0.81 1.27
C GLY A 594 32.07 -1.90 2.30
N MET A 595 31.41 -1.92 3.47
CA MET A 595 31.87 -2.71 4.63
C MET A 595 31.42 -4.20 4.63
N CYS A 596 30.58 -4.60 3.68
CA CYS A 596 30.19 -5.99 3.44
C CYS A 596 29.60 -6.15 2.03
N SER A 597 29.33 -7.39 1.62
CA SER A 597 28.74 -7.74 0.33
C SER A 597 27.34 -7.16 0.07
N ASN A 598 26.66 -6.62 1.09
CA ASN A 598 25.35 -5.98 0.90
C ASN A 598 25.44 -4.62 0.20
N HIS A 599 26.62 -3.99 0.18
CA HIS A 599 26.85 -2.68 -0.43
C HIS A 599 25.72 -1.66 -0.17
N CYS A 600 25.25 -1.59 1.09
CA CYS A 600 24.06 -0.82 1.44
C CYS A 600 24.26 0.64 1.05
N ARG A 601 23.33 1.23 0.29
CA ARG A 601 23.37 2.67 0.02
C ARG A 601 22.76 3.39 1.21
N LEU A 602 23.61 4.11 1.92
CA LEU A 602 23.30 4.83 3.15
C LEU A 602 22.78 6.22 2.83
N THR A 603 21.81 6.66 3.61
CA THR A 603 21.35 8.04 3.62
C THR A 603 21.88 8.73 4.87
N VAL A 604 22.78 9.69 4.66
CA VAL A 604 23.46 10.49 5.67
C VAL A 604 22.73 11.82 5.80
N ASN A 605 21.94 11.94 6.86
CA ASN A 605 21.27 13.16 7.26
C ASN A 605 22.25 13.98 8.10
N MET A 606 22.51 15.22 7.71
CA MET A 606 23.38 16.15 8.42
C MET A 606 22.55 17.33 8.92
N PHE A 607 22.75 17.69 10.18
CA PHE A 607 22.06 18.78 10.86
C PHE A 607 23.07 19.82 11.37
N GLY A 608 22.57 20.99 11.77
CA GLY A 608 23.39 22.01 12.43
C GLY A 608 24.19 21.47 13.62
N GLY A 609 25.37 22.04 13.88
CA GLY A 609 26.22 21.62 15.01
C GLY A 609 26.91 20.25 14.85
N ASN A 610 27.28 19.86 13.62
CA ASN A 610 27.97 18.59 13.30
C ASN A 610 27.18 17.29 13.63
N ARG A 611 25.88 17.41 13.89
CA ARG A 611 25.01 16.27 14.18
C ARG A 611 24.71 15.50 12.89
N ARG A 612 24.71 14.18 12.96
CA ARG A 612 24.45 13.31 11.80
C ARG A 612 23.64 12.08 12.18
N PHE A 613 22.78 11.66 11.27
CA PHE A 613 22.04 10.40 11.35
C PHE A 613 22.25 9.61 10.06
N ILE A 614 22.63 8.34 10.19
CA ILE A 614 22.89 7.45 9.05
C ILE A 614 21.80 6.39 9.03
N GLY A 615 20.98 6.39 7.98
CA GLY A 615 19.96 5.37 7.71
C GLY A 615 20.29 4.54 6.46
N GLY A 616 19.48 3.52 6.19
CA GLY A 616 19.62 2.66 4.99
C GLY A 616 20.63 1.51 5.15
N ASN A 617 21.23 1.39 6.32
CA ASN A 617 22.12 0.29 6.68
C ASN A 617 21.32 -0.97 7.06
N ARG A 618 21.73 -2.14 6.51
CA ARG A 618 21.20 -3.46 6.92
C ARG A 618 21.95 -4.08 8.10
N CYS A 619 22.99 -3.42 8.58
CA CYS A 619 23.81 -3.84 9.70
C CYS A 619 24.29 -2.62 10.47
N GLU A 620 24.77 -2.82 11.68
CA GLU A 620 25.15 -1.71 12.57
C GLU A 620 26.49 -1.07 12.21
N LYS A 621 27.31 -1.72 11.36
CA LYS A 621 28.69 -1.30 11.03
C LYS A 621 28.83 0.18 10.64
N PRO A 622 27.95 0.77 9.79
CA PRO A 622 28.11 2.16 9.36
C PRO A 622 27.80 3.17 10.46
N VAL A 623 27.06 2.76 11.50
CA VAL A 623 26.58 3.60 12.59
C VAL A 623 27.53 3.49 13.79
N THR A 624 27.89 2.26 14.18
CA THR A 624 28.66 2.01 15.41
C THR A 624 30.17 2.04 15.21
N LYS A 625 30.65 2.01 13.95
CA LYS A 625 32.08 1.80 13.59
C LYS A 625 32.70 0.52 14.20
N ARG A 626 31.93 -0.31 14.89
CA ARG A 626 32.38 -1.60 15.44
C ARG A 626 32.19 -2.65 14.37
N SER A 627 33.28 -3.11 13.75
CA SER A 627 33.28 -4.42 13.11
C SER A 627 33.33 -5.45 14.23
N GLY A 628 32.25 -6.18 14.47
CA GLY A 628 32.36 -7.45 15.19
C GLY A 628 33.31 -8.34 14.40
N LYS A 629 34.60 -8.35 14.75
CA LYS A 629 35.54 -9.38 14.30
C LYS A 629 35.23 -10.61 15.13
N SER A 630 34.16 -11.33 14.78
CA SER A 630 34.11 -12.75 15.08
C SER A 630 34.85 -13.42 13.93
N GLU A 631 36.00 -14.02 14.21
CA GLU A 631 36.66 -14.92 13.25
C GLU A 631 35.80 -16.17 12.95
N LEU A 632 34.78 -16.42 13.80
CA LEU A 632 33.85 -17.51 13.68
C LEU A 632 32.57 -17.04 12.97
N ASP A 633 32.45 -17.40 11.69
CA ASP A 633 31.24 -17.24 10.87
C ASP A 633 30.76 -18.62 10.38
N MET A 634 29.74 -19.16 11.05
CA MET A 634 29.18 -20.48 10.70
C MET A 634 28.56 -20.49 9.30
N TYR A 635 28.06 -19.36 8.78
CA TYR A 635 27.52 -19.28 7.43
C TYR A 635 28.65 -19.33 6.39
N ALA A 636 29.75 -18.62 6.63
CA ALA A 636 30.93 -18.70 5.78
C ALA A 636 31.50 -20.12 5.75
N TYR A 637 31.60 -20.79 6.92
CA TYR A 637 32.01 -22.20 7.00
C TYR A 637 31.06 -23.11 6.21
N LYS A 638 29.74 -23.00 6.43
CA LYS A 638 28.73 -23.77 5.71
C LYS A 638 28.85 -23.57 4.20
N LEU A 639 28.95 -22.34 3.72
CA LEU A 639 29.10 -22.04 2.29
C LEU A 639 30.40 -22.60 1.71
N LYS A 640 31.52 -22.54 2.46
CA LYS A 640 32.79 -23.15 2.05
C LYS A 640 32.67 -24.66 1.92
N LEU A 641 32.00 -25.32 2.87
CA LEU A 641 31.74 -26.75 2.85
C LEU A 641 30.84 -27.13 1.66
N LEU A 642 29.73 -26.42 1.44
CA LEU A 642 28.84 -26.66 0.30
C LEU A 642 29.56 -26.47 -1.04
N ARG A 643 30.44 -25.45 -1.14
CA ARG A 643 31.28 -25.23 -2.33
C ARG A 643 32.33 -26.31 -2.54
N SER A 644 32.64 -27.16 -1.56
CA SER A 644 33.59 -28.26 -1.74
C SER A 644 33.03 -29.40 -2.61
N TYR A 645 31.71 -29.49 -2.75
CA TYR A 645 31.03 -30.45 -3.63
C TYR A 645 31.18 -30.03 -5.11
N ARG A 646 32.30 -30.42 -5.73
CA ARG A 646 32.62 -30.11 -7.12
C ARG A 646 31.91 -31.06 -8.10
N PRO A 647 31.60 -30.60 -9.33
CA PRO A 647 31.14 -31.47 -10.39
C PRO A 647 32.15 -32.60 -10.67
N LYS A 648 31.66 -33.81 -10.90
CA LYS A 648 32.45 -34.96 -11.33
C LYS A 648 31.83 -35.52 -12.60
N ALA A 649 32.61 -35.62 -13.68
CA ALA A 649 32.12 -36.14 -14.95
C ALA A 649 31.54 -37.55 -14.76
N GLY A 650 30.40 -37.82 -15.37
CA GLY A 650 29.71 -39.09 -15.28
C GLY A 650 29.05 -39.46 -16.61
N PRO A 651 28.78 -40.77 -16.84
CA PRO A 651 28.30 -41.27 -18.13
C PRO A 651 26.89 -40.80 -18.51
N ARG A 652 26.10 -40.28 -17.56
CA ARG A 652 24.72 -39.82 -17.80
C ARG A 652 24.60 -38.32 -18.10
N GLY A 653 25.71 -37.62 -18.28
CA GLY A 653 25.73 -36.19 -18.56
C GLY A 653 25.49 -35.33 -17.31
N LYS A 654 25.09 -34.07 -17.52
CA LYS A 654 24.99 -33.05 -16.47
C LYS A 654 23.60 -32.96 -15.87
N ILE A 655 23.52 -32.77 -14.55
CA ILE A 655 22.30 -32.42 -13.84
C ILE A 655 22.51 -31.14 -13.03
N GLY A 656 21.58 -30.19 -13.18
CA GLY A 656 21.61 -28.91 -12.47
C GLY A 656 20.84 -28.96 -11.16
N ILE A 657 21.45 -28.52 -10.06
CA ILE A 657 20.77 -28.31 -8.77
C ILE A 657 20.72 -26.81 -8.45
N PRO A 658 19.53 -26.21 -8.34
CA PRO A 658 19.40 -24.80 -7.95
C PRO A 658 19.70 -24.63 -6.45
N MET A 659 20.65 -23.77 -6.11
CA MET A 659 21.00 -23.43 -4.73
C MET A 659 20.00 -22.44 -4.14
N GLY A 660 18.82 -22.93 -3.80
CA GLY A 660 17.75 -22.17 -3.15
C GLY A 660 17.08 -22.96 -2.02
N LEU A 661 16.51 -22.24 -1.06
CA LEU A 661 15.70 -22.81 0.04
C LEU A 661 16.42 -23.99 0.75
N ASN A 662 15.76 -25.14 0.83
CA ASN A 662 16.26 -26.36 1.48
C ASN A 662 17.45 -27.00 0.76
N MET A 663 17.79 -26.62 -0.48
CA MET A 663 18.95 -27.16 -1.18
C MET A 663 20.28 -26.79 -0.51
N TYR A 664 20.34 -25.68 0.23
CA TYR A 664 21.52 -25.34 1.05
C TYR A 664 21.77 -26.33 2.19
N GLU A 665 20.78 -27.11 2.58
CA GLU A 665 20.89 -28.12 3.63
C GLU A 665 21.08 -29.52 3.03
N LEU A 666 20.39 -29.79 1.92
CA LEU A 666 20.34 -31.10 1.30
C LEU A 666 21.37 -31.32 0.19
N LEU A 667 22.16 -30.31 -0.19
CA LEU A 667 23.17 -30.46 -1.26
C LEU A 667 24.12 -31.66 -1.04
N PRO A 668 24.67 -31.92 0.16
CA PRO A 668 25.50 -33.11 0.39
C PRO A 668 24.82 -34.42 -0.02
N PHE A 669 23.55 -34.56 0.31
CA PHE A 669 22.73 -35.71 -0.03
C PHE A 669 22.50 -35.80 -1.54
N TRP A 670 21.97 -34.73 -2.16
CA TRP A 670 21.62 -34.74 -3.58
C TRP A 670 22.84 -34.84 -4.50
N HIS A 671 23.94 -34.16 -4.16
CA HIS A 671 25.20 -34.28 -4.88
C HIS A 671 25.70 -35.73 -4.86
N THR A 672 25.75 -36.35 -3.68
CA THR A 672 26.19 -37.75 -3.54
C THR A 672 25.27 -38.70 -4.29
N PHE A 673 23.95 -38.54 -4.15
CA PHE A 673 22.95 -39.38 -4.80
C PHE A 673 23.08 -39.38 -6.32
N PHE A 674 23.06 -38.20 -6.95
CA PHE A 674 23.14 -38.09 -8.41
C PHE A 674 24.53 -38.43 -8.96
N THR A 675 25.60 -38.12 -8.23
CA THR A 675 26.95 -38.54 -8.61
C THR A 675 27.05 -40.08 -8.63
N ARG A 676 26.48 -40.78 -7.64
CA ARG A 676 26.44 -42.26 -7.62
C ARG A 676 25.60 -42.85 -8.75
N LEU A 677 24.58 -42.14 -9.22
CA LEU A 677 23.81 -42.53 -10.40
C LEU A 677 24.54 -42.26 -11.73
N GLY A 678 25.73 -41.64 -11.69
CA GLY A 678 26.54 -41.36 -12.88
C GLY A 678 26.25 -40.02 -13.56
N PHE A 679 25.63 -39.07 -12.86
CA PHE A 679 25.48 -37.69 -13.36
C PHE A 679 26.59 -36.77 -12.87
N GLU A 680 26.99 -35.82 -13.71
CA GLU A 680 27.77 -34.67 -13.30
C GLU A 680 26.87 -33.63 -12.65
N VAL A 681 26.96 -33.52 -11.32
CA VAL A 681 26.15 -32.56 -10.55
C VAL A 681 26.76 -31.17 -10.61
N VAL A 682 26.01 -30.23 -11.18
CA VAL A 682 26.37 -28.81 -11.29
C VAL A 682 25.40 -28.00 -10.44
N VAL A 683 25.92 -27.08 -9.62
CA VAL A 683 25.11 -26.21 -8.76
C VAL A 683 24.96 -24.82 -9.37
N SER A 684 23.83 -24.15 -9.13
CA SER A 684 23.69 -22.75 -9.52
C SER A 684 24.67 -21.85 -8.74
N PRO A 685 25.13 -20.73 -9.32
CA PRO A 685 25.90 -19.74 -8.59
C PRO A 685 25.04 -19.08 -7.50
N LEU A 686 25.68 -18.25 -6.66
CA LEU A 686 24.95 -17.39 -5.73
C LEU A 686 24.03 -16.44 -6.49
N SER A 687 22.81 -16.27 -5.99
CA SER A 687 21.82 -15.39 -6.60
C SER A 687 22.31 -13.95 -6.62
N THR A 688 22.32 -13.34 -7.80
CA THR A 688 22.54 -11.90 -8.00
C THR A 688 21.33 -11.27 -8.69
N ARG A 689 21.23 -9.93 -8.66
CA ARG A 689 20.16 -9.21 -9.35
C ARG A 689 20.24 -9.44 -10.87
N GLU A 690 21.45 -9.46 -11.41
CA GLU A 690 21.72 -9.72 -12.82
C GLU A 690 21.27 -11.12 -13.23
N LEU A 691 21.54 -12.13 -12.38
CA LEU A 691 21.10 -13.50 -12.62
C LEU A 691 19.57 -13.62 -12.59
N TYR A 692 18.93 -12.96 -11.61
CA TYR A 692 17.47 -12.90 -11.53
C TYR A 692 16.85 -12.29 -12.79
N ILE A 693 17.33 -11.12 -13.23
CA ILE A 693 16.82 -10.45 -14.44
C ILE A 693 17.02 -11.34 -15.68
N ARG A 694 18.17 -12.00 -15.80
CA ARG A 694 18.44 -12.92 -16.92
C ARG A 694 17.51 -14.13 -16.97
N GLY A 695 17.09 -14.65 -15.81
CA GLY A 695 16.19 -15.80 -15.71
C GLY A 695 14.71 -15.44 -15.53
N GLN A 696 14.36 -14.15 -15.52
CA GLN A 696 13.01 -13.74 -15.10
C GLN A 696 11.92 -14.26 -16.03
N SER A 697 12.19 -14.38 -17.33
CA SER A 697 11.25 -14.91 -18.31
C SER A 697 11.03 -16.42 -18.19
N THR A 698 11.90 -17.15 -17.48
CA THR A 698 11.80 -18.60 -17.28
C THR A 698 11.11 -18.99 -15.98
N ILE A 699 10.66 -18.01 -15.18
CA ILE A 699 10.00 -18.27 -13.90
C ILE A 699 8.57 -18.77 -14.21
N PRO A 700 8.17 -19.96 -13.72
CA PRO A 700 6.84 -20.53 -13.99
C PRO A 700 5.67 -19.72 -13.41
#